data_AF-A0A450SIW3-F1
#
_entry.id   AF-A0A450SIW3-F1
#
_cell.length_a   1.000
_cell.length_b   1.000
_cell.length_c   1.000
_cell.angle_alpha   90.00
_cell.angle_beta   90.00
_cell.angle_gamma   90.00
#
_symmetry.space_group_name_H-M   'P 1'
#
loop_
_entity.id
_entity.type
_entity.pdbx_description
1 polymer ?
#
loop_
_entity_poly.entity_id
_entity_poly.type
_entity_poly.pdbx_seq_one_letter_code
_entity_poly.pdbx_strand_id
1 'polypeptide(L)'
;MAIIKYFCIGQNKTGTTSIGKAFKDLGFSVGNQQMAELLTDKYYFKGDFSPIIDYCKSAQVFQDVPFSYPETFKYLDKAYPGSKFILTVRDDAEQWYRSIAMFHAKLLGKGYPPTTEDLRNATYVRKGFMYNTVRVYGTPDHDPYNKAIMVAHYEQHNQAILDYFKDRPCDFLAINLANKNSYQQFVKFLGVESPYGAFPWENKTSEILPFINNAEKLQDTHAIFNHIDRYGNEYLPFMNQEPTQTSNPLETSVAFHHDTNQLIAWFASGDYDSMSAHFLAGFQYFSEKVFTKLEGEQRAEVYTFVKDFLFFFIEEKYRMDGRFVRDFVNCNPIVANLAAMTPIGNTDLYLQIMLDRPYEDNLGKFLTLYSPRNRVGIERSRLFDANPQLASFWYSVYFRNYTTIADPVCYENMKEHLRYDDPRIGDYFFIDDIYFGATYIDPVHDRLIKRRINQWLQRKHSHITFHSTPAGAGGKPKVAVFSDLWRERHSVYRNQSEFIASLRDDYHLTLIHMESPDTRHLDTSLFDETVYLDSPSGVLNLAPITDNGFTVAYFPDVGMTPKSILCANLPIAPIRMCGVGHSVSTFGARIDYYITGADVEPPDGVALNYSERPVLLPGYGIVHNRIAYRRRRHLPEYQPTGGERLIINCPWYSQKSNHEMLLLLDRLAREAGRALLFRFYPGGSCARLNGFIPFVRDVEKVLGGDDFIVYPSLDYDTYMGLMEEGALTIDAFPFGGCNTVADSLHLRKPTLTYQGRSWYNRIGSQMMRSIGLGELIATSPEEYIKISLRLIRDDPWRTQIALHLESMDIDNVIFDNKSSIWFKRAFDYIVANHERLKGEGGNRPLTVEDFG
;
A
#
# COMPACT_ATOMS: atom_id res chain seq x y z
N MET A 1 16.21 -25.51 38.32
CA MET A 1 14.86 -25.23 38.87
C MET A 1 13.87 -25.27 37.72
N ALA A 2 12.70 -25.88 37.90
CA ALA A 2 11.65 -25.84 36.88
C ALA A 2 11.19 -24.39 36.67
N ILE A 3 11.12 -23.95 35.42
CA ILE A 3 10.70 -22.59 35.07
C ILE A 3 9.20 -22.47 35.34
N ILE A 4 8.81 -21.58 36.25
CA ILE A 4 7.42 -21.30 36.60
C ILE A 4 6.69 -20.78 35.35
N LYS A 5 5.50 -21.33 35.09
CA LYS A 5 4.61 -20.88 34.01
C LYS A 5 3.54 -19.93 34.55
N TYR A 6 3.14 -18.98 33.73
CA TYR A 6 2.11 -17.99 34.04
C TYR A 6 0.99 -18.08 33.00
N PHE A 7 -0.23 -18.29 33.46
CA PHE A 7 -1.41 -18.38 32.60
C PHE A 7 -2.37 -17.24 32.90
N CYS A 8 -2.55 -16.35 31.93
CA CYS A 8 -3.55 -15.30 31.99
C CYS A 8 -4.87 -15.86 31.48
N ILE A 9 -5.77 -16.16 32.41
CA ILE A 9 -7.00 -16.93 32.18
C ILE A 9 -8.27 -16.06 32.22
N GLY A 10 -8.10 -14.74 32.19
CA GLY A 10 -9.24 -13.83 32.04
C GLY A 10 -9.84 -13.89 30.64
N GLN A 11 -11.15 -13.72 30.55
CA GLN A 11 -11.89 -13.69 29.30
C GLN A 11 -11.35 -12.59 28.38
N ASN A 12 -11.50 -12.79 27.07
CA ASN A 12 -11.07 -11.79 26.10
C ASN A 12 -11.72 -10.43 26.42
N LYS A 13 -10.95 -9.35 26.24
CA LYS A 13 -11.34 -7.97 26.59
C LYS A 13 -11.41 -7.61 28.08
N THR A 14 -10.86 -8.42 28.99
CA THR A 14 -10.59 -8.00 30.39
C THR A 14 -9.21 -7.36 30.60
N GLY A 15 -8.41 -7.22 29.53
CA GLY A 15 -7.04 -6.66 29.59
C GLY A 15 -5.92 -7.70 29.37
N THR A 16 -6.24 -8.86 28.78
CA THR A 16 -5.31 -9.94 28.43
C THR A 16 -4.10 -9.48 27.60
N THR A 17 -4.28 -8.53 26.68
CA THR A 17 -3.18 -7.94 25.91
C THR A 17 -2.27 -7.04 26.76
N SER A 18 -2.87 -6.22 27.63
CA SER A 18 -2.14 -5.32 28.55
C SER A 18 -1.30 -6.10 29.55
N ILE A 19 -1.84 -7.18 30.12
CA ILE A 19 -1.07 -8.05 31.03
C ILE A 19 0.04 -8.80 30.29
N GLY A 20 -0.22 -9.27 29.06
CA GLY A 20 0.80 -9.89 28.21
C GLY A 20 1.96 -8.95 27.89
N LYS A 21 1.66 -7.67 27.62
CA LYS A 21 2.67 -6.63 27.43
C LYS A 21 3.44 -6.34 28.72
N ALA A 22 2.76 -6.23 29.86
CA ALA A 22 3.42 -6.04 31.16
C ALA A 22 4.42 -7.17 31.46
N PHE A 23 4.10 -8.42 31.11
CA PHE A 23 5.06 -9.53 31.21
C PHE A 23 6.26 -9.38 30.28
N LYS A 24 6.06 -8.97 29.02
CA LYS A 24 7.16 -8.69 28.07
C LYS A 24 8.05 -7.56 28.58
N ASP A 25 7.47 -6.48 29.07
CA ASP A 25 8.19 -5.32 29.59
C ASP A 25 9.00 -5.68 30.85
N LEU A 26 8.59 -6.71 31.61
CA LEU A 26 9.32 -7.32 32.73
C LEU A 26 10.33 -8.41 32.30
N GLY A 27 10.53 -8.62 30.99
CA GLY A 27 11.51 -9.55 30.45
C GLY A 27 11.09 -11.02 30.42
N PHE A 28 9.81 -11.34 30.65
CA PHE A 28 9.33 -12.72 30.55
C PHE A 28 9.13 -13.14 29.09
N SER A 29 9.46 -14.39 28.78
CA SER A 29 9.12 -14.99 27.48
C SER A 29 7.61 -15.24 27.39
N VAL A 30 6.95 -14.61 26.41
CA VAL A 30 5.49 -14.72 26.18
C VAL A 30 5.23 -15.52 24.90
N GLY A 31 4.32 -16.50 24.99
CA GLY A 31 3.97 -17.38 23.89
C GLY A 31 3.42 -16.65 22.66
N ASN A 32 3.66 -17.21 21.47
CA ASN A 32 3.12 -16.70 20.20
C ASN A 32 1.60 -16.87 20.15
N GLN A 33 0.84 -15.76 20.16
CA GLN A 33 -0.62 -15.76 20.16
C GLN A 33 -1.23 -16.43 18.93
N GLN A 34 -0.72 -16.17 17.71
CA GLN A 34 -1.27 -16.77 16.48
C GLN A 34 -1.17 -18.30 16.50
N MET A 35 -0.07 -18.84 17.03
CA MET A 35 0.07 -20.29 17.21
C MET A 35 -0.98 -20.85 18.18
N ALA A 36 -1.24 -20.15 19.29
CA ALA A 36 -2.27 -20.54 20.25
C ALA A 36 -3.68 -20.50 19.64
N GLU A 37 -4.00 -19.49 18.83
CA GLU A 37 -5.26 -19.36 18.09
C GLU A 37 -5.47 -20.52 17.10
N LEU A 38 -4.43 -20.89 16.34
CA LEU A 38 -4.46 -22.04 15.42
C LEU A 38 -4.67 -23.38 16.13
N LEU A 39 -4.01 -23.57 17.29
CA LEU A 39 -4.16 -24.78 18.09
C LEU A 39 -5.56 -24.87 18.71
N THR A 40 -6.10 -23.74 19.16
CA THR A 40 -7.47 -23.64 19.68
C THR A 40 -8.46 -24.15 18.63
N ASP A 41 -8.39 -23.59 17.43
CA ASP A 41 -9.31 -23.93 16.37
C ASP A 41 -9.28 -25.41 15.98
N LYS A 42 -8.09 -26.01 15.98
CA LYS A 42 -7.87 -27.38 15.54
C LYS A 42 -8.17 -28.43 16.62
N TYR A 43 -7.96 -28.11 17.90
CA TYR A 43 -7.90 -29.11 18.98
C TYR A 43 -8.82 -28.83 20.17
N TYR A 44 -9.02 -27.56 20.58
CA TYR A 44 -9.87 -27.24 21.74
C TYR A 44 -11.30 -27.77 21.56
N PHE A 45 -11.91 -27.49 20.40
CA PHE A 45 -13.27 -27.96 20.10
C PHE A 45 -13.40 -29.48 19.92
N LYS A 46 -12.28 -30.22 19.91
CA LYS A 46 -12.25 -31.69 19.88
C LYS A 46 -11.99 -32.29 21.28
N GLY A 47 -11.82 -31.45 22.31
CA GLY A 47 -11.46 -31.88 23.66
C GLY A 47 -10.03 -32.38 23.81
N ASP A 48 -9.16 -32.13 22.82
CA ASP A 48 -7.74 -32.54 22.87
C ASP A 48 -6.87 -31.36 23.32
N PHE A 49 -6.48 -31.37 24.58
CA PHE A 49 -5.61 -30.34 25.15
C PHE A 49 -4.12 -30.65 25.00
N SER A 50 -3.74 -31.83 24.50
CA SER A 50 -2.33 -32.26 24.45
C SER A 50 -1.46 -31.30 23.63
N PRO A 51 -1.88 -30.86 22.41
CA PRO A 51 -1.10 -29.90 21.62
C PRO A 51 -1.01 -28.51 22.26
N ILE A 52 -2.05 -28.08 22.99
CA ILE A 52 -2.08 -26.81 23.72
C ILE A 52 -1.10 -26.89 24.90
N ILE A 53 -1.11 -28.01 25.63
CA ILE A 53 -0.16 -28.30 26.71
C ILE A 53 1.26 -28.32 26.15
N ASP A 54 1.54 -29.03 25.06
CA ASP A 54 2.88 -29.09 24.47
C ASP A 54 3.38 -27.71 24.00
N TYR A 55 2.51 -26.91 23.41
CA TYR A 55 2.81 -25.53 23.04
C TYR A 55 3.27 -24.69 24.26
N CYS A 56 2.74 -24.96 25.45
CA CYS A 56 3.13 -24.24 26.66
C CYS A 56 4.60 -24.50 27.10
N LYS A 57 5.32 -25.43 26.45
CA LYS A 57 6.77 -25.58 26.62
C LYS A 57 7.57 -24.42 26.02
N SER A 58 7.01 -23.72 25.04
CA SER A 58 7.70 -22.70 24.22
C SER A 58 8.03 -21.40 24.95
N ALA A 59 7.29 -21.05 26.00
CA ALA A 59 7.41 -19.76 26.68
C ALA A 59 7.07 -19.86 28.17
N GLN A 60 7.19 -18.75 28.90
CA GLN A 60 6.86 -18.68 30.33
C GLN A 60 5.43 -18.20 30.58
N VAL A 61 4.90 -17.36 29.70
CA VAL A 61 3.61 -16.67 29.89
C VAL A 61 2.69 -16.94 28.71
N PHE A 62 1.41 -17.17 28.98
CA PHE A 62 0.40 -17.42 27.97
C PHE A 62 -0.88 -16.65 28.28
N GLN A 63 -1.52 -16.10 27.25
CA GLN A 63 -2.75 -15.30 27.37
C GLN A 63 -3.64 -15.47 26.14
N ASP A 64 -4.87 -14.96 26.24
CA ASP A 64 -5.89 -15.01 25.18
C ASP A 64 -6.32 -16.46 24.86
N VAL A 65 -7.01 -16.70 23.75
CA VAL A 65 -7.46 -18.05 23.38
C VAL A 65 -6.27 -18.99 23.12
N PRO A 66 -6.27 -20.23 23.65
CA PRO A 66 -7.36 -20.94 24.35
C PRO A 66 -7.41 -20.74 25.87
N PHE A 67 -6.49 -19.97 26.44
CA PHE A 67 -6.30 -19.84 27.89
C PHE A 67 -7.48 -19.13 28.58
N SER A 68 -8.21 -18.30 27.84
CA SER A 68 -9.45 -17.63 28.28
C SER A 68 -10.70 -18.50 28.15
N TYR A 69 -10.61 -19.71 27.58
CA TYR A 69 -11.77 -20.57 27.37
C TYR A 69 -12.09 -21.45 28.60
N PRO A 70 -13.35 -21.90 28.75
CA PRO A 70 -13.75 -22.78 29.84
C PRO A 70 -12.90 -24.05 29.94
N GLU A 71 -12.68 -24.48 31.19
CA GLU A 71 -11.95 -25.70 31.58
C GLU A 71 -10.45 -25.75 31.24
N THR A 72 -9.94 -24.92 30.33
CA THR A 72 -8.52 -24.93 29.90
C THR A 72 -7.56 -24.85 31.08
N PHE A 73 -7.84 -24.00 32.08
CA PHE A 73 -6.98 -23.82 33.26
C PHE A 73 -6.80 -25.10 34.09
N LYS A 74 -7.80 -25.99 34.15
CA LYS A 74 -7.72 -27.26 34.90
C LYS A 74 -6.74 -28.24 34.25
N TYR A 75 -6.73 -28.28 32.91
CA TYR A 75 -5.79 -29.10 32.15
C TYR A 75 -4.35 -28.57 32.28
N LEU A 76 -4.20 -27.24 32.28
CA LEU A 76 -2.89 -26.60 32.42
C LEU A 76 -2.31 -26.75 33.83
N ASP A 77 -3.12 -26.59 34.87
CA ASP A 77 -2.69 -26.78 36.27
C ASP A 77 -2.22 -28.23 36.52
N LYS A 78 -2.94 -29.20 35.96
CA LYS A 78 -2.53 -30.62 36.01
C LYS A 78 -1.23 -30.89 35.25
N ALA A 79 -1.06 -30.27 34.08
CA ALA A 79 0.10 -30.50 33.22
C ALA A 79 1.37 -29.76 33.70
N TYR A 80 1.20 -28.63 34.37
CA TYR A 80 2.28 -27.79 34.86
C TYR A 80 2.11 -27.46 36.36
N PRO A 81 2.36 -28.43 37.27
CA PRO A 81 2.30 -28.19 38.71
C PRO A 81 3.24 -27.04 39.14
N GLY A 82 2.77 -26.16 40.02
CA GLY A 82 3.52 -24.99 40.48
C GLY A 82 3.46 -23.78 39.55
N SER A 83 2.57 -23.79 38.55
CA SER A 83 2.26 -22.63 37.72
C SER A 83 1.43 -21.59 38.48
N LYS A 84 1.50 -20.35 38.01
CA LYS A 84 0.71 -19.22 38.52
C LYS A 84 -0.38 -18.82 37.52
N PHE A 85 -1.56 -18.52 38.03
CA PHE A 85 -2.75 -18.20 37.26
C PHE A 85 -3.23 -16.79 37.56
N ILE A 86 -3.57 -16.03 36.53
CA ILE A 86 -4.01 -14.64 36.67
C ILE A 86 -5.35 -14.46 35.97
N LEU A 87 -6.40 -14.25 36.78
CA LEU A 87 -7.73 -13.91 36.32
C LEU A 87 -7.85 -12.39 36.23
N THR A 88 -7.92 -11.87 35.00
CA THR A 88 -8.22 -10.45 34.79
C THR A 88 -9.73 -10.24 34.72
N VAL A 89 -10.25 -9.28 35.51
CA VAL A 89 -11.68 -8.99 35.62
C VAL A 89 -12.00 -7.53 35.29
N ARG A 90 -13.29 -7.24 35.06
CA ARG A 90 -13.87 -5.90 34.90
C ARG A 90 -14.62 -5.48 36.16
N ASP A 91 -15.08 -4.23 36.21
CA ASP A 91 -15.87 -3.73 37.35
C ASP A 91 -17.20 -4.48 37.48
N ASP A 92 -17.78 -4.84 36.33
CA ASP A 92 -18.96 -5.69 36.24
C ASP A 92 -18.98 -6.46 34.88
N ALA A 93 -19.90 -7.41 34.78
CA ALA A 93 -20.09 -8.22 33.57
C ALA A 93 -20.65 -7.41 32.38
N GLU A 94 -21.34 -6.31 32.64
CA GLU A 94 -21.88 -5.40 31.62
C GLU A 94 -20.76 -4.69 30.86
N GLN A 95 -19.76 -4.19 31.58
CA GLN A 95 -18.57 -3.54 31.07
C GLN A 95 -17.78 -4.51 30.19
N TRP A 96 -17.67 -5.78 30.60
CA TRP A 96 -17.06 -6.82 29.77
C TRP A 96 -17.87 -7.06 28.49
N TYR A 97 -19.20 -7.28 28.60
CA TYR A 97 -20.08 -7.53 27.46
C TYR A 97 -19.97 -6.42 26.40
N ARG A 98 -20.05 -5.15 26.83
CA ARG A 98 -19.87 -4.00 25.95
C ARG A 98 -18.51 -4.01 25.27
N SER A 99 -17.45 -4.37 25.99
CA SER A 99 -16.10 -4.40 25.45
C SER A 99 -15.89 -5.48 24.38
N ILE A 100 -16.42 -6.69 24.60
CA ILE A 100 -16.30 -7.80 23.64
C ILE A 100 -17.21 -7.61 22.43
N ALA A 101 -18.45 -7.16 22.63
CA ALA A 101 -19.38 -6.86 21.54
C ALA A 101 -18.86 -5.74 20.64
N MET A 102 -18.36 -4.64 21.23
CA MET A 102 -17.77 -3.52 20.47
C MET A 102 -16.49 -3.93 19.75
N PHE A 103 -15.66 -4.78 20.36
CA PHE A 103 -14.46 -5.28 19.72
C PHE A 103 -14.80 -6.09 18.47
N HIS A 104 -15.72 -7.05 18.56
CA HIS A 104 -16.14 -7.83 17.39
C HIS A 104 -16.94 -6.98 16.37
N ALA A 105 -17.71 -5.99 16.82
CA ALA A 105 -18.40 -5.05 15.93
C ALA A 105 -17.44 -4.22 15.08
N LYS A 106 -16.33 -3.75 15.67
CA LYS A 106 -15.26 -3.05 14.93
C LYS A 106 -14.49 -4.01 14.03
N LEU A 107 -14.19 -5.21 14.54
CA LEU A 107 -13.37 -6.19 13.83
C LEU A 107 -14.10 -6.78 12.61
N LEU A 108 -15.40 -7.06 12.72
CA LEU A 108 -16.14 -7.89 11.76
C LEU A 108 -17.49 -7.29 11.31
N GLY A 109 -18.10 -6.42 12.10
CA GLY A 109 -19.51 -6.03 11.94
C GLY A 109 -19.76 -4.60 11.47
N LYS A 110 -18.74 -3.90 10.97
CA LYS A 110 -18.85 -2.51 10.45
C LYS A 110 -19.49 -1.53 11.45
N GLY A 111 -19.24 -1.73 12.74
CA GLY A 111 -19.78 -0.90 13.83
C GLY A 111 -21.01 -1.47 14.54
N TYR A 112 -21.57 -2.61 14.09
CA TYR A 112 -22.67 -3.33 14.73
C TYR A 112 -22.23 -4.73 15.17
N PRO A 113 -22.86 -5.36 16.19
CA PRO A 113 -22.57 -6.75 16.55
C PRO A 113 -22.71 -7.68 15.32
N PRO A 114 -21.67 -8.46 14.96
CA PRO A 114 -21.68 -9.28 13.75
C PRO A 114 -22.81 -10.31 13.75
N THR A 115 -23.40 -10.55 12.58
CA THR A 115 -24.35 -11.65 12.39
C THR A 115 -23.63 -13.00 12.31
N THR A 116 -24.36 -14.11 12.45
CA THR A 116 -23.79 -15.45 12.28
C THR A 116 -23.19 -15.66 10.88
N GLU A 117 -23.75 -15.02 9.86
CA GLU A 117 -23.19 -15.05 8.51
C GLU A 117 -21.86 -14.28 8.43
N ASP A 118 -21.78 -13.09 9.04
CA ASP A 118 -20.53 -12.33 9.15
C ASP A 118 -19.45 -13.14 9.87
N LEU A 119 -19.81 -13.82 10.97
CA LEU A 119 -18.89 -14.66 11.74
C LEU A 119 -18.40 -15.89 10.97
N ARG A 120 -19.26 -16.51 10.14
CA ARG A 120 -18.89 -17.66 9.29
C ARG A 120 -18.03 -17.23 8.11
N ASN A 121 -18.22 -16.01 7.61
CA ASN A 121 -17.48 -15.47 6.47
C ASN A 121 -16.20 -14.74 6.86
N ALA A 122 -16.03 -14.36 8.13
CA ALA A 122 -14.81 -13.78 8.66
C ALA A 122 -13.58 -14.66 8.38
N THR A 123 -12.54 -14.07 7.79
CA THR A 123 -11.28 -14.74 7.41
C THR A 123 -10.19 -14.64 8.47
N TYR A 124 -10.47 -14.04 9.63
CA TYR A 124 -9.53 -13.94 10.76
C TYR A 124 -9.11 -15.34 11.23
N VAL A 125 -7.80 -15.63 11.25
CA VAL A 125 -7.17 -16.97 11.39
C VAL A 125 -7.52 -17.92 10.25
N ARG A 126 -8.82 -18.20 10.05
CA ARG A 126 -9.37 -18.85 8.86
C ARG A 126 -10.86 -18.57 8.75
N LYS A 127 -11.44 -18.85 7.58
CA LYS A 127 -12.89 -18.79 7.39
C LYS A 127 -13.62 -19.62 8.44
N GLY A 128 -14.52 -19.00 9.20
CA GLY A 128 -15.37 -19.63 10.22
C GLY A 128 -14.73 -19.80 11.61
N PHE A 129 -13.49 -19.33 11.82
CA PHE A 129 -12.87 -19.31 13.14
C PHE A 129 -13.64 -18.42 14.12
N MET A 130 -14.02 -17.20 13.70
CA MET A 130 -14.74 -16.27 14.58
C MET A 130 -16.13 -16.77 14.99
N TYR A 131 -16.80 -17.51 14.11
CA TYR A 131 -18.02 -18.22 14.47
C TYR A 131 -17.78 -19.26 15.56
N ASN A 132 -16.67 -20.02 15.50
CA ASN A 132 -16.27 -20.94 16.55
C ASN A 132 -15.92 -20.23 17.86
N THR A 133 -15.28 -19.06 17.80
CA THR A 133 -14.95 -18.26 18.98
C THR A 133 -16.20 -17.76 19.71
N VAL A 134 -17.18 -17.24 18.97
CA VAL A 134 -18.41 -16.68 19.58
C VAL A 134 -19.32 -17.78 20.14
N ARG A 135 -19.42 -18.94 19.48
CA ARG A 135 -20.25 -20.05 20.01
C ARG A 135 -19.77 -20.62 21.34
N VAL A 136 -18.53 -20.35 21.77
CA VAL A 136 -18.04 -20.75 23.11
C VAL A 136 -18.94 -20.19 24.21
N TYR A 137 -19.54 -19.02 23.97
CA TYR A 137 -20.47 -18.39 24.92
C TYR A 137 -21.84 -19.08 24.99
N GLY A 138 -22.17 -19.98 24.07
CA GLY A 138 -23.45 -20.72 24.05
C GLY A 138 -24.65 -19.93 23.51
N THR A 139 -24.41 -18.82 22.81
CA THR A 139 -25.46 -17.99 22.19
C THR A 139 -26.09 -18.68 20.97
N PRO A 140 -27.39 -18.50 20.69
CA PRO A 140 -28.04 -19.09 19.52
C PRO A 140 -27.63 -18.40 18.21
N ASP A 141 -27.67 -19.13 17.08
CA ASP A 141 -27.26 -18.62 15.76
C ASP A 141 -28.04 -17.38 15.29
N HIS A 142 -29.29 -17.19 15.72
CA HIS A 142 -30.08 -16.01 15.34
C HIS A 142 -29.76 -14.77 16.19
N ASP A 143 -29.05 -14.94 17.31
CA ASP A 143 -28.61 -13.86 18.19
C ASP A 143 -27.24 -14.21 18.82
N PRO A 144 -26.15 -14.18 18.02
CA PRO A 144 -24.82 -14.62 18.44
C PRO A 144 -24.19 -13.71 19.51
N TYR A 145 -24.79 -12.58 19.83
CA TYR A 145 -24.36 -11.65 20.90
C TYR A 145 -25.44 -11.47 21.97
N ASN A 146 -26.28 -12.49 22.18
CA ASN A 146 -27.31 -12.43 23.20
C ASN A 146 -26.72 -12.06 24.56
N LYS A 147 -27.07 -10.87 25.01
CA LYS A 147 -26.47 -10.23 26.18
C LYS A 147 -26.61 -11.06 27.45
N ALA A 148 -27.82 -11.58 27.71
CA ALA A 148 -28.10 -12.34 28.92
C ALA A 148 -27.25 -13.62 29.00
N ILE A 149 -27.12 -14.34 27.88
CA ILE A 149 -26.32 -15.56 27.80
C ILE A 149 -24.83 -15.26 27.97
N MET A 150 -24.31 -14.24 27.29
CA MET A 150 -22.89 -13.89 27.38
C MET A 150 -22.50 -13.40 28.79
N VAL A 151 -23.33 -12.55 29.41
CA VAL A 151 -23.11 -12.08 30.79
C VAL A 151 -23.12 -13.25 31.77
N ALA A 152 -24.11 -14.14 31.67
CA ALA A 152 -24.17 -15.33 32.52
C ALA A 152 -22.95 -16.24 32.31
N HIS A 153 -22.48 -16.41 31.06
CA HIS A 153 -21.26 -17.16 30.76
C HIS A 153 -20.03 -16.54 31.44
N TYR A 154 -19.86 -15.22 31.36
CA TYR A 154 -18.73 -14.52 31.99
C TYR A 154 -18.72 -14.69 33.51
N GLU A 155 -19.87 -14.51 34.15
CA GLU A 155 -20.02 -14.66 35.60
C GLU A 155 -19.74 -16.10 36.05
N GLN A 156 -20.33 -17.09 35.35
CA GLN A 156 -20.12 -18.50 35.65
C GLN A 156 -18.66 -18.92 35.44
N HIS A 157 -18.02 -18.45 34.38
CA HIS A 157 -16.62 -18.75 34.09
C HIS A 157 -15.69 -18.19 35.17
N ASN A 158 -15.88 -16.92 35.56
CA ASN A 158 -15.09 -16.31 36.62
C ASN A 158 -15.31 -17.00 37.96
N GLN A 159 -16.57 -17.31 38.31
CA GLN A 159 -16.88 -18.02 39.55
C GLN A 159 -16.24 -19.42 39.58
N ALA A 160 -16.27 -20.16 38.47
CA ALA A 160 -15.63 -21.47 38.38
C ALA A 160 -14.10 -21.41 38.59
N ILE A 161 -13.44 -20.34 38.11
CA ILE A 161 -12.01 -20.11 38.35
C ILE A 161 -11.77 -19.76 39.83
N LEU A 162 -12.55 -18.84 40.39
CA LEU A 162 -12.45 -18.43 41.79
C LEU A 162 -12.65 -19.63 42.73
N ASP A 163 -13.66 -20.45 42.48
CA ASP A 163 -13.95 -21.66 43.25
C ASP A 163 -12.84 -22.70 43.16
N TYR A 164 -12.22 -22.85 41.98
CA TYR A 164 -11.13 -23.79 41.76
C TYR A 164 -9.85 -23.39 42.51
N PHE A 165 -9.53 -22.10 42.57
CA PHE A 165 -8.31 -21.58 43.20
C PHE A 165 -8.52 -21.01 44.62
N LYS A 166 -9.72 -21.14 45.20
CA LYS A 166 -10.09 -20.52 46.49
C LYS A 166 -9.10 -20.80 47.64
N ASP A 167 -8.50 -21.99 47.65
CA ASP A 167 -7.58 -22.45 48.70
C ASP A 167 -6.09 -22.29 48.29
N ARG A 168 -5.79 -21.58 47.19
CA ARG A 168 -4.44 -21.47 46.59
C ARG A 168 -4.00 -20.02 46.32
N PRO A 169 -3.96 -19.13 47.33
CA PRO A 169 -3.66 -17.70 47.15
C PRO A 169 -2.22 -17.41 46.68
N CYS A 170 -1.29 -18.37 46.80
CA CYS A 170 0.10 -18.20 46.31
C CYS A 170 0.23 -18.45 44.79
N ASP A 171 -0.70 -19.23 44.23
CA ASP A 171 -0.69 -19.66 42.83
C ASP A 171 -1.69 -18.87 41.98
N PHE A 172 -2.55 -18.05 42.60
CA PHE A 172 -3.65 -17.38 41.91
C PHE A 172 -3.75 -15.89 42.25
N LEU A 173 -4.01 -15.08 41.22
CA LEU A 173 -4.28 -13.65 41.34
C LEU A 173 -5.53 -13.27 40.54
N ALA A 174 -6.56 -12.77 41.19
CA ALA A 174 -7.68 -12.11 40.54
C ALA A 174 -7.47 -10.59 40.57
N ILE A 175 -7.55 -9.92 39.42
CA ILE A 175 -7.18 -8.52 39.34
C ILE A 175 -7.95 -7.74 38.27
N ASN A 176 -8.34 -6.51 38.60
CA ASN A 176 -8.91 -5.57 37.64
C ASN A 176 -7.83 -4.55 37.24
N LEU A 177 -7.39 -4.58 35.98
CA LEU A 177 -6.27 -3.75 35.52
C LEU A 177 -6.57 -2.24 35.54
N ALA A 178 -7.84 -1.84 35.63
CA ALA A 178 -8.23 -0.42 35.72
C ALA A 178 -7.95 0.18 37.11
N ASN A 179 -7.80 -0.64 38.15
CA ASN A 179 -7.55 -0.17 39.50
C ASN A 179 -6.10 0.30 39.67
N LYS A 180 -5.90 1.48 40.27
CA LYS A 180 -4.60 2.14 40.43
C LYS A 180 -3.52 1.29 41.11
N ASN A 181 -3.91 0.40 42.04
CA ASN A 181 -3.00 -0.44 42.82
C ASN A 181 -2.76 -1.83 42.20
N SER A 182 -3.39 -2.14 41.07
CA SER A 182 -3.33 -3.47 40.49
C SER A 182 -1.93 -3.83 40.00
N TYR A 183 -1.18 -2.88 39.48
CA TYR A 183 0.16 -3.17 38.97
C TYR A 183 1.11 -3.61 40.10
N GLN A 184 1.02 -2.98 41.26
CA GLN A 184 1.80 -3.33 42.45
C GLN A 184 1.42 -4.72 42.99
N GLN A 185 0.13 -5.06 42.99
CA GLN A 185 -0.33 -6.41 43.37
C GLN A 185 0.22 -7.47 42.42
N PHE A 186 0.22 -7.18 41.11
CA PHE A 186 0.76 -8.06 40.09
C PHE A 186 2.27 -8.28 40.24
N VAL A 187 3.06 -7.21 40.34
CA VAL A 187 4.52 -7.29 40.52
C VAL A 187 4.88 -8.04 41.81
N LYS A 188 4.14 -7.78 42.91
CA LYS A 188 4.29 -8.52 44.17
C LYS A 188 3.96 -10.01 44.01
N PHE A 189 2.92 -10.35 43.25
CA PHE A 189 2.53 -11.75 43.00
C PHE A 189 3.56 -12.51 42.13
N LEU A 190 4.22 -11.81 41.21
CA LEU A 190 5.32 -12.33 40.42
C LEU A 190 6.62 -12.48 41.24
N GLY A 191 6.79 -11.68 42.29
CA GLY A 191 8.01 -11.67 43.11
C GLY A 191 9.20 -11.03 42.39
N VAL A 192 8.94 -10.06 41.53
CA VAL A 192 9.97 -9.33 40.76
C VAL A 192 9.97 -7.85 41.13
N GLU A 193 11.06 -7.14 40.85
CA GLU A 193 11.07 -5.68 40.87
C GLU A 193 10.65 -5.14 39.51
N SER A 194 9.95 -3.99 39.50
CA SER A 194 9.50 -3.35 38.26
C SER A 194 9.86 -1.86 38.26
N PRO A 195 10.42 -1.33 37.16
CA PRO A 195 10.61 0.10 36.98
C PRO A 195 9.30 0.84 36.62
N TYR A 196 8.20 0.13 36.40
CA TYR A 196 6.92 0.69 35.96
C TYR A 196 5.93 0.89 37.12
N GLY A 197 5.07 1.90 37.02
CA GLY A 197 4.08 2.24 38.06
C GLY A 197 2.64 1.77 37.79
N ALA A 198 2.33 1.37 36.55
CA ALA A 198 0.98 1.00 36.12
C ALA A 198 1.03 0.00 34.94
N PHE A 199 -0.10 -0.68 34.66
CA PHE A 199 -0.22 -1.52 33.46
C PHE A 199 -0.22 -0.67 32.17
N PRO A 200 0.40 -1.15 31.08
CA PRO A 200 0.32 -0.50 29.77
C PRO A 200 -1.12 -0.65 29.23
N TRP A 201 -1.81 0.47 28.99
CA TRP A 201 -3.23 0.46 28.65
C TRP A 201 -3.48 0.30 27.14
N GLU A 202 -3.25 -0.91 26.65
CA GLU A 202 -3.51 -1.34 25.27
C GLU A 202 -5.03 -1.49 24.98
N ASN A 203 -5.48 -1.05 23.80
CA ASN A 203 -6.83 -1.27 23.26
C ASN A 203 -8.01 -0.74 24.10
N LYS A 204 -7.97 0.53 24.54
CA LYS A 204 -9.06 1.21 25.26
C LYS A 204 -10.34 1.25 24.41
N THR A 205 -11.43 0.66 24.91
CA THR A 205 -12.77 0.79 24.30
C THR A 205 -13.35 2.14 24.72
N SER A 206 -13.53 3.07 23.78
CA SER A 206 -14.26 4.33 24.03
C SER A 206 -15.77 4.07 24.20
N GLU A 207 -16.39 4.70 25.20
CA GLU A 207 -17.84 4.64 25.41
C GLU A 207 -18.59 5.34 24.26
N ILE A 208 -19.72 4.77 23.84
CA ILE A 208 -20.70 5.45 22.98
C ILE A 208 -21.81 6.00 23.88
N LEU A 209 -22.14 7.28 23.70
CA LEU A 209 -23.29 7.96 24.32
C LEU A 209 -24.61 7.25 23.97
N PRO A 210 -25.58 7.13 24.89
CA PRO A 210 -26.89 6.60 24.57
C PRO A 210 -27.60 7.50 23.56
N PHE A 211 -28.27 6.88 22.58
CA PHE A 211 -29.23 7.55 21.72
C PHE A 211 -30.32 8.21 22.58
N ILE A 212 -30.34 9.54 22.63
CA ILE A 212 -31.51 10.35 22.99
C ILE A 212 -31.63 11.48 21.97
N ASN A 213 -32.77 11.51 21.28
CA ASN A 213 -33.24 12.67 20.52
C ASN A 213 -33.14 13.93 21.38
N ASN A 214 -32.45 14.97 20.89
CA ASN A 214 -33.03 16.31 20.77
C ASN A 214 -32.03 17.30 20.18
N ALA A 215 -32.51 18.03 19.18
CA ALA A 215 -32.02 19.35 18.83
C ALA A 215 -32.12 20.24 20.07
N GLU A 216 -30.99 20.78 20.53
CA GLU A 216 -30.80 22.01 21.32
C GLU A 216 -29.50 21.90 22.12
N LYS A 217 -28.41 22.46 21.57
CA LYS A 217 -27.32 23.16 22.27
C LYS A 217 -26.22 23.54 21.27
N LEU A 218 -26.58 24.49 20.41
CA LEU A 218 -25.67 25.34 19.66
C LEU A 218 -25.67 26.68 20.38
N GLN A 219 -24.77 26.86 21.35
CA GLN A 219 -24.47 28.16 21.98
C GLN A 219 -23.38 27.95 23.04
N ASP A 220 -22.10 28.02 22.63
CA ASP A 220 -21.01 28.71 23.37
C ASP A 220 -19.61 28.40 22.78
N THR A 221 -19.37 28.74 21.52
CA THR A 221 -18.01 28.75 20.93
C THR A 221 -17.70 30.04 20.16
N HIS A 222 -18.27 31.17 20.59
CA HIS A 222 -18.11 32.48 19.93
C HIS A 222 -17.04 33.40 20.54
N ALA A 223 -16.03 32.89 21.25
CA ALA A 223 -15.04 33.76 21.92
C ALA A 223 -13.54 33.46 21.69
N ILE A 224 -13.14 32.52 20.82
CA ILE A 224 -11.71 32.26 20.52
C ILE A 224 -11.47 32.06 19.01
N PHE A 225 -12.14 32.81 18.14
CA PHE A 225 -12.00 32.68 16.68
C PHE A 225 -11.94 34.00 15.91
N ASN A 226 -11.17 34.97 16.40
CA ASN A 226 -10.85 36.17 15.63
C ASN A 226 -9.37 36.49 15.72
N HIS A 227 -8.52 35.70 15.06
CA HIS A 227 -7.25 36.23 14.54
C HIS A 227 -6.60 35.50 13.34
N ILE A 228 -7.19 34.45 12.76
CA ILE A 228 -6.58 33.69 11.64
C ILE A 228 -7.54 33.63 10.44
N ASP A 229 -8.02 34.79 9.99
CA ASP A 229 -8.93 34.86 8.83
C ASP A 229 -8.56 35.96 7.82
N ARG A 230 -7.30 36.41 7.82
CA ARG A 230 -6.86 37.51 6.95
C ARG A 230 -5.73 37.19 5.97
N TYR A 231 -5.29 35.92 5.86
CA TYR A 231 -4.21 35.53 4.92
C TYR A 231 -4.52 34.30 4.06
N GLY A 232 -5.77 33.80 4.07
CA GLY A 232 -6.14 32.55 3.39
C GLY A 232 -6.50 32.65 1.90
N ASN A 233 -6.53 33.85 1.28
CA ASN A 233 -7.18 34.01 -0.04
C ASN A 233 -6.41 34.81 -1.11
N GLU A 234 -5.11 35.13 -0.96
CA GLU A 234 -4.42 35.96 -1.96
C GLU A 234 -3.08 35.44 -2.53
N TYR A 235 -2.66 34.21 -2.26
CA TYR A 235 -1.42 33.68 -2.85
C TYR A 235 -1.56 32.24 -3.36
N LEU A 236 -2.16 32.12 -4.54
CA LEU A 236 -2.04 31.00 -5.47
C LEU A 236 -1.41 31.59 -6.75
N PRO A 237 -0.07 31.52 -6.91
CA PRO A 237 0.45 30.74 -8.04
C PRO A 237 1.93 30.33 -7.87
N PHE A 238 2.28 29.32 -7.08
CA PHE A 238 3.54 28.57 -7.26
C PHE A 238 3.35 27.19 -6.61
N MET A 239 3.94 26.15 -7.19
CA MET A 239 3.88 24.73 -6.78
C MET A 239 2.80 23.86 -7.44
N ASN A 240 2.94 23.65 -8.74
CA ASN A 240 2.52 22.42 -9.44
C ASN A 240 3.49 22.15 -10.61
N GLN A 241 4.79 22.14 -10.33
CA GLN A 241 5.78 21.61 -11.26
C GLN A 241 6.18 20.21 -10.78
N GLU A 242 5.74 19.21 -11.54
CA GLU A 242 6.38 17.89 -11.50
C GLU A 242 7.85 18.05 -11.95
N PRO A 243 8.82 17.35 -11.33
CA PRO A 243 10.16 17.29 -11.88
C PRO A 243 10.09 16.49 -13.19
N THR A 244 10.11 17.20 -14.31
CA THR A 244 10.20 16.62 -15.65
C THR A 244 11.43 15.73 -15.74
N GLN A 245 11.24 14.41 -15.86
CA GLN A 245 12.25 13.53 -16.42
C GLN A 245 12.35 13.86 -17.91
N THR A 246 13.34 14.68 -18.32
CA THR A 246 14.11 14.59 -19.58
C THR A 246 14.95 15.84 -19.82
N SER A 247 16.15 15.88 -19.27
CA SER A 247 17.32 16.50 -19.91
C SER A 247 18.59 16.10 -19.17
N ASN A 248 19.67 15.90 -19.92
CA ASN A 248 21.03 15.65 -19.43
C ASN A 248 21.35 16.41 -18.13
N PRO A 249 21.90 15.77 -17.08
CA PRO A 249 22.32 16.45 -15.86
C PRO A 249 23.70 17.06 -16.06
N LEU A 250 23.81 18.03 -16.95
CA LEU A 250 24.96 18.93 -17.00
C LEU A 250 24.41 20.34 -17.22
N GLU A 251 24.70 21.20 -16.24
CA GLU A 251 24.57 22.66 -16.28
C GLU A 251 23.18 23.23 -16.01
N THR A 252 22.82 23.31 -14.72
CA THR A 252 22.43 24.56 -13.99
C THR A 252 21.79 24.22 -12.63
N SER A 253 22.48 23.53 -11.72
CA SER A 253 22.07 23.54 -10.30
C SER A 253 22.72 24.75 -9.63
N VAL A 254 21.92 25.63 -9.03
CA VAL A 254 22.43 26.63 -8.08
C VAL A 254 23.27 25.87 -7.04
N ALA A 255 24.52 26.31 -6.82
CA ALA A 255 25.38 25.68 -5.82
C ALA A 255 24.79 25.95 -4.42
N PHE A 256 24.22 24.92 -3.80
CA PHE A 256 23.82 24.98 -2.39
C PHE A 256 25.05 24.77 -1.51
N HIS A 257 25.33 25.72 -0.61
CA HIS A 257 26.42 25.61 0.34
C HIS A 257 25.85 25.63 1.76
N HIS A 258 26.07 24.56 2.52
CA HIS A 258 25.61 24.44 3.89
C HIS A 258 26.72 24.83 4.88
N ASP A 259 26.50 25.89 5.65
CA ASP A 259 27.41 26.36 6.69
C ASP A 259 26.75 26.32 8.08
N THR A 260 27.24 25.43 8.94
CA THR A 260 26.80 25.29 10.33
C THR A 260 27.01 26.58 11.14
N ASN A 261 28.07 27.35 10.88
CA ASN A 261 28.34 28.58 11.62
C ASN A 261 27.30 29.65 11.33
N GLN A 262 26.87 29.75 10.08
CA GLN A 262 25.79 30.66 9.68
C GLN A 262 24.46 30.26 10.34
N LEU A 263 24.15 28.96 10.43
CA LEU A 263 22.97 28.47 11.17
C LEU A 263 23.03 28.83 12.66
N ILE A 264 24.19 28.67 13.29
CA ILE A 264 24.38 29.07 14.70
C ILE A 264 24.17 30.59 14.86
N ALA A 265 24.69 31.41 13.95
CA ALA A 265 24.53 32.86 13.98
C ALA A 265 23.06 33.30 13.85
N TRP A 266 22.31 32.71 12.92
CA TRP A 266 20.88 32.96 12.78
C TRP A 266 20.08 32.47 14.00
N PHE A 267 20.37 31.28 14.52
CA PHE A 267 19.70 30.75 15.71
C PHE A 267 19.95 31.62 16.96
N ALA A 268 21.17 32.13 17.11
CA ALA A 268 21.56 33.01 18.19
C ALA A 268 20.82 34.36 18.11
N SER A 269 20.77 34.96 16.92
CA SER A 269 20.12 36.25 16.65
C SER A 269 18.59 36.19 16.56
N GLY A 270 18.00 34.99 16.40
CA GLY A 270 16.56 34.81 16.24
C GLY A 270 16.07 34.97 14.80
N ASP A 271 16.98 34.96 13.82
CA ASP A 271 16.65 35.03 12.38
C ASP A 271 16.18 33.67 11.85
N TYR A 272 15.00 33.24 12.29
CA TYR A 272 14.44 31.94 11.94
C TYR A 272 13.89 31.87 10.51
N ASP A 273 13.59 33.01 9.89
CA ASP A 273 13.16 33.07 8.48
C ASP A 273 14.33 32.68 7.56
N SER A 274 15.53 33.23 7.78
CA SER A 274 16.72 32.84 7.02
C SER A 274 17.09 31.38 7.24
N MET A 275 16.99 30.87 8.47
CA MET A 275 17.19 29.44 8.75
C MET A 275 16.16 28.57 8.01
N SER A 276 14.90 28.96 8.03
CA SER A 276 13.81 28.23 7.36
C SER A 276 14.05 28.13 5.86
N ALA A 277 14.34 29.28 5.24
CA ALA A 277 14.65 29.36 3.82
C ALA A 277 15.88 28.51 3.45
N HIS A 278 16.92 28.51 4.28
CA HIS A 278 18.12 27.71 4.06
C HIS A 278 17.84 26.20 4.09
N PHE A 279 17.06 25.72 5.06
CA PHE A 279 16.70 24.30 5.12
C PHE A 279 15.83 23.89 3.95
N LEU A 280 14.83 24.71 3.56
CA LEU A 280 13.99 24.44 2.40
C LEU A 280 14.80 24.41 1.09
N ALA A 281 15.74 25.34 0.91
CA ALA A 281 16.66 25.33 -0.23
C ALA A 281 17.54 24.07 -0.26
N GLY A 282 18.01 23.61 0.91
CA GLY A 282 18.75 22.35 1.02
C GLY A 282 17.91 21.13 0.64
N PHE A 283 16.66 21.05 1.12
CA PHE A 283 15.75 19.96 0.72
C PHE A 283 15.44 19.99 -0.77
N GLN A 284 15.25 21.17 -1.36
CA GLN A 284 15.08 21.32 -2.80
C GLN A 284 16.32 20.81 -3.55
N TYR A 285 17.51 21.29 -3.19
CA TYR A 285 18.77 20.86 -3.79
C TYR A 285 18.96 19.35 -3.73
N PHE A 286 18.70 18.73 -2.57
CA PHE A 286 18.79 17.28 -2.47
C PHE A 286 17.69 16.60 -3.29
N SER A 287 16.47 17.13 -3.35
CA SER A 287 15.40 16.52 -4.17
C SER A 287 15.71 16.49 -5.67
N GLU A 288 16.53 17.42 -6.16
CA GLU A 288 16.96 17.53 -7.56
C GLU A 288 18.20 16.67 -7.87
N LYS A 289 18.95 16.24 -6.84
CA LYS A 289 20.10 15.34 -6.97
C LYS A 289 19.71 13.89 -6.69
N VAL A 290 20.20 12.96 -7.51
CA VAL A 290 20.01 11.52 -7.29
C VAL A 290 21.32 10.89 -6.82
N PHE A 291 21.34 10.44 -5.56
CA PHE A 291 22.49 9.69 -5.03
C PHE A 291 22.28 8.18 -5.23
N THR A 292 23.25 7.53 -5.88
CA THR A 292 23.30 6.06 -6.00
C THR A 292 24.23 5.44 -4.97
N LYS A 293 25.21 6.21 -4.48
CA LYS A 293 26.10 5.89 -3.35
C LYS A 293 26.43 7.17 -2.57
N LEU A 294 26.84 7.02 -1.31
CA LEU A 294 27.35 8.12 -0.48
C LEU A 294 28.77 7.79 0.00
N GLU A 295 29.75 8.48 -0.58
CA GLU A 295 31.18 8.31 -0.28
C GLU A 295 31.85 9.68 -0.08
N GLY A 296 32.96 9.72 0.66
CA GLY A 296 33.77 10.92 0.86
C GLY A 296 32.97 12.16 1.30
N GLU A 297 33.18 13.26 0.57
CA GLU A 297 32.60 14.58 0.84
C GLU A 297 31.07 14.59 0.77
N GLN A 298 30.47 13.87 -0.19
CA GLN A 298 29.00 13.80 -0.33
C GLN A 298 28.34 13.21 0.91
N ARG A 299 28.96 12.17 1.50
CA ARG A 299 28.47 11.57 2.74
C ARG A 299 28.51 12.59 3.89
N ALA A 300 29.59 13.37 3.99
CA ALA A 300 29.74 14.38 5.01
C ALA A 300 28.75 15.54 4.82
N GLU A 301 28.51 15.98 3.58
CA GLU A 301 27.54 17.03 3.23
C GLU A 301 26.11 16.62 3.64
N VAL A 302 25.63 15.46 3.19
CA VAL A 302 24.29 14.96 3.55
C VAL A 302 24.17 14.77 5.06
N TYR A 303 25.16 14.14 5.69
CA TYR A 303 25.11 13.88 7.13
C TYR A 303 25.09 15.18 7.94
N THR A 304 25.94 16.14 7.60
CA THR A 304 26.02 17.43 8.31
C THR A 304 24.70 18.18 8.18
N PHE A 305 24.17 18.29 6.96
CA PHE A 305 22.88 18.94 6.73
C PHE A 305 21.74 18.31 7.53
N VAL A 306 21.60 16.97 7.48
CA VAL A 306 20.52 16.26 8.19
C VAL A 306 20.67 16.41 9.70
N LYS A 307 21.89 16.26 10.21
CA LYS A 307 22.19 16.38 11.64
C LYS A 307 21.91 17.80 12.15
N ASP A 308 22.34 18.83 11.41
CA ASP A 308 22.11 20.23 11.78
C ASP A 308 20.61 20.58 11.67
N PHE A 309 19.92 20.15 10.60
CA PHE A 309 18.48 20.30 10.47
C PHE A 309 17.74 19.69 11.65
N LEU A 310 17.94 18.41 11.93
CA LEU A 310 17.21 17.72 13.00
C LEU A 310 17.53 18.30 14.37
N PHE A 311 18.76 18.76 14.61
CA PHE A 311 19.13 19.46 15.83
C PHE A 311 18.36 20.77 15.99
N PHE A 312 18.52 21.73 15.07
CA PHE A 312 17.91 23.06 15.23
C PHE A 312 16.39 23.07 15.07
N PHE A 313 15.84 22.21 14.21
CA PHE A 313 14.42 22.23 13.88
C PHE A 313 13.53 21.89 15.09
N ILE A 314 13.97 20.96 15.95
CA ILE A 314 13.22 20.58 17.16
C ILE A 314 13.48 21.49 18.36
N GLU A 315 14.42 22.42 18.27
CA GLU A 315 14.71 23.34 19.38
C GLU A 315 13.50 24.21 19.69
N GLU A 316 13.22 24.38 20.98
CA GLU A 316 12.10 25.21 21.46
C GLU A 316 12.25 26.68 21.02
N LYS A 317 13.48 27.16 21.00
CA LYS A 317 13.79 28.54 20.62
C LYS A 317 13.48 28.80 19.15
N TYR A 318 13.62 27.80 18.27
CA TYR A 318 13.36 27.96 16.84
C TYR A 318 11.85 28.11 16.61
N ARG A 319 11.41 29.33 16.26
CA ARG A 319 10.01 29.63 15.93
C ARG A 319 9.85 29.70 14.42
N MET A 320 9.16 28.70 13.85
CA MET A 320 8.88 28.63 12.43
C MET A 320 7.68 29.53 12.10
N ASP A 321 7.90 30.51 11.22
CA ASP A 321 6.80 31.35 10.71
C ASP A 321 5.76 30.50 9.96
N GLY A 322 4.48 30.83 10.14
CA GLY A 322 3.35 30.12 9.56
C GLY A 322 3.43 29.95 8.03
N ARG A 323 4.10 30.89 7.34
CA ARG A 323 4.30 30.85 5.88
C ARG A 323 5.11 29.63 5.43
N PHE A 324 6.04 29.14 6.25
CA PHE A 324 6.91 28.01 5.91
C PHE A 324 6.33 26.64 6.30
N VAL A 325 5.30 26.60 7.16
CA VAL A 325 4.75 25.35 7.72
C VAL A 325 4.43 24.33 6.62
N ARG A 326 3.73 24.77 5.57
CA ARG A 326 3.30 23.89 4.50
C ARG A 326 4.47 23.37 3.66
N ASP A 327 5.45 24.22 3.38
CA ASP A 327 6.64 23.86 2.61
C ASP A 327 7.47 22.81 3.36
N PHE A 328 7.63 22.97 4.66
CA PHE A 328 8.30 21.96 5.49
C PHE A 328 7.51 20.66 5.58
N VAL A 329 6.18 20.70 5.70
CA VAL A 329 5.38 19.46 5.68
C VAL A 329 5.53 18.76 4.34
N ASN A 330 5.59 19.49 3.23
CA ASN A 330 5.85 18.92 1.91
C ASN A 330 7.22 18.24 1.80
N CYS A 331 8.22 18.69 2.57
CA CYS A 331 9.54 18.06 2.66
C CYS A 331 9.55 16.74 3.43
N ASN A 332 8.45 16.29 4.04
CA ASN A 332 8.40 15.04 4.82
C ASN A 332 9.05 13.82 4.13
N PRO A 333 8.78 13.52 2.84
CA PRO A 333 9.32 12.32 2.21
C PRO A 333 10.84 12.41 1.97
N ILE A 334 11.34 13.61 1.63
CA ILE A 334 12.78 13.84 1.43
C ILE A 334 13.51 13.85 2.77
N VAL A 335 12.93 14.43 3.82
CA VAL A 335 13.46 14.34 5.20
C VAL A 335 13.62 12.87 5.61
N ALA A 336 12.58 12.06 5.40
CA ALA A 336 12.60 10.63 5.74
C ALA A 336 13.70 9.86 4.98
N ASN A 337 13.85 10.13 3.68
CA ASN A 337 14.86 9.48 2.85
C ASN A 337 16.29 9.93 3.20
N LEU A 338 16.52 11.23 3.41
CA LEU A 338 17.83 11.75 3.82
C LEU A 338 18.23 11.22 5.21
N ALA A 339 17.31 11.13 6.16
CA ALA A 339 17.57 10.48 7.45
C ALA A 339 17.99 9.01 7.25
N ALA A 340 17.26 8.25 6.42
CA ALA A 340 17.54 6.85 6.10
C ALA A 340 18.85 6.63 5.31
N MET A 341 19.38 7.66 4.66
CA MET A 341 20.68 7.66 3.99
C MET A 341 21.88 7.83 4.94
N THR A 342 21.64 8.24 6.18
CA THR A 342 22.67 8.50 7.19
C THR A 342 22.63 7.47 8.32
N PRO A 343 23.60 7.46 9.26
CA PRO A 343 23.52 6.63 10.47
C PRO A 343 22.34 6.99 11.40
N ILE A 344 21.67 8.13 11.19
CA ILE A 344 20.49 8.53 11.97
C ILE A 344 19.31 7.57 11.69
N GLY A 345 19.17 7.09 10.45
CA GLY A 345 18.22 6.05 10.08
C GLY A 345 16.77 6.52 9.95
N ASN A 346 16.20 7.10 11.01
CA ASN A 346 14.86 7.70 10.99
C ASN A 346 14.75 8.85 12.02
N THR A 347 13.56 9.46 12.11
CA THR A 347 13.29 10.62 12.97
C THR A 347 12.63 10.25 14.31
N ASP A 348 12.58 8.96 14.71
CA ASP A 348 11.84 8.50 15.89
C ASP A 348 12.31 9.17 17.19
N LEU A 349 13.63 9.30 17.37
CA LEU A 349 14.21 9.96 18.55
C LEU A 349 13.70 11.41 18.69
N TYR A 350 13.68 12.13 17.57
CA TYR A 350 13.27 13.54 17.53
C TYR A 350 11.77 13.70 17.78
N LEU A 351 10.95 12.79 17.23
CA LEU A 351 9.52 12.74 17.50
C LEU A 351 9.20 12.46 18.97
N GLN A 352 9.93 11.54 19.60
CA GLN A 352 9.77 11.25 21.04
C GLN A 352 10.12 12.48 21.90
N ILE A 353 11.24 13.14 21.59
CA ILE A 353 11.62 14.39 22.28
C ILE A 353 10.52 15.46 22.16
N MET A 354 9.86 15.56 20.99
CA MET A 354 8.77 16.52 20.80
C MET A 354 7.50 16.12 21.57
N LEU A 355 7.18 14.83 21.66
CA LEU A 355 5.98 14.33 22.36
C LEU A 355 6.08 14.47 23.89
N ASP A 356 7.30 14.38 24.45
CA ASP A 356 7.54 14.48 25.89
C ASP A 356 7.50 15.93 26.41
N ARG A 357 7.44 16.92 25.53
CA ARG A 357 7.50 18.34 25.89
C ARG A 357 6.12 19.02 25.73
N PRO A 358 5.63 19.73 26.76
CA PRO A 358 4.35 20.45 26.69
C PRO A 358 4.53 21.75 25.92
N TYR A 359 4.40 21.72 24.58
CA TYR A 359 4.50 22.94 23.76
C TYR A 359 3.22 23.22 22.99
N GLU A 360 2.83 24.49 23.00
CA GLU A 360 1.84 25.05 22.08
C GLU A 360 2.48 25.20 20.69
N ASP A 361 1.72 24.79 19.66
CA ASP A 361 1.96 25.08 18.23
C ASP A 361 3.26 24.50 17.59
N ASN A 362 3.41 23.17 17.60
CA ASN A 362 4.49 22.45 16.90
C ASN A 362 4.00 21.43 15.84
N LEU A 363 2.72 21.47 15.47
CA LEU A 363 2.14 20.49 14.56
C LEU A 363 2.87 20.45 13.21
N GLY A 364 3.21 21.62 12.63
CA GLY A 364 3.96 21.69 11.38
C GLY A 364 5.29 20.93 11.45
N LYS A 365 6.10 21.19 12.48
CA LYS A 365 7.37 20.50 12.69
C LYS A 365 7.18 18.99 12.86
N PHE A 366 6.17 18.60 13.64
CA PHE A 366 5.86 17.20 13.89
C PHE A 366 5.51 16.47 12.59
N LEU A 367 4.63 17.06 11.77
CA LEU A 367 4.22 16.50 10.48
C LEU A 367 5.36 16.48 9.45
N THR A 368 6.31 17.41 9.52
CA THR A 368 7.55 17.36 8.72
C THR A 368 8.42 16.14 9.05
N LEU A 369 8.48 15.75 10.31
CA LEU A 369 9.31 14.62 10.76
C LEU A 369 8.57 13.29 10.75
N TYR A 370 7.25 13.27 10.80
CA TYR A 370 6.46 12.05 10.96
C TYR A 370 6.10 11.38 9.62
N SER A 371 6.82 10.31 9.30
CA SER A 371 6.82 9.61 8.02
C SER A 371 6.47 8.11 8.17
N PRO A 372 6.25 7.38 7.07
CA PRO A 372 6.01 5.93 7.13
C PRO A 372 7.17 5.13 7.71
N ARG A 373 8.40 5.68 7.75
CA ARG A 373 9.58 4.99 8.32
C ARG A 373 9.63 5.01 9.85
N ASN A 374 8.71 5.73 10.49
CA ASN A 374 8.70 5.91 11.93
C ASN A 374 8.02 4.75 12.67
N ARG A 375 8.56 4.39 13.84
CA ARG A 375 7.96 3.41 14.75
C ARG A 375 7.12 4.08 15.83
N VAL A 376 7.26 5.39 15.99
CA VAL A 376 6.42 6.17 16.90
C VAL A 376 4.95 6.07 16.44
N GLY A 377 4.12 5.45 17.26
CA GLY A 377 2.69 5.35 17.02
C GLY A 377 1.96 6.58 17.57
N ILE A 378 1.08 7.18 16.78
CA ILE A 378 0.22 8.27 17.23
C ILE A 378 -1.24 8.04 16.83
N GLU A 379 -2.13 8.60 17.63
CA GLU A 379 -3.56 8.63 17.30
C GLU A 379 -3.81 9.69 16.22
N ARG A 380 -3.90 9.29 14.94
CA ARG A 380 -4.03 10.21 13.80
C ARG A 380 -5.20 11.20 13.94
N SER A 381 -6.31 10.80 14.58
CA SER A 381 -7.46 11.69 14.83
C SER A 381 -7.07 12.97 15.59
N ARG A 382 -6.05 12.92 16.45
CA ARG A 382 -5.53 14.10 17.16
C ARG A 382 -4.84 15.10 16.25
N LEU A 383 -4.24 14.64 15.16
CA LEU A 383 -3.69 15.55 14.14
C LEU A 383 -4.82 16.36 13.49
N PHE A 384 -5.94 15.69 13.20
CA PHE A 384 -7.13 16.33 12.66
C PHE A 384 -7.90 17.14 13.72
N ASP A 385 -7.82 16.79 15.02
CA ASP A 385 -8.34 17.63 16.10
C ASP A 385 -7.57 18.96 16.16
N ALA A 386 -6.25 18.91 15.94
CA ALA A 386 -5.37 20.07 16.01
C ALA A 386 -5.50 20.98 14.76
N ASN A 387 -5.40 20.43 13.56
CA ASN A 387 -5.57 21.19 12.32
C ASN A 387 -5.99 20.26 11.15
N PRO A 388 -7.29 20.18 10.82
CA PRO A 388 -7.79 19.33 9.74
C PRO A 388 -7.14 19.58 8.37
N GLN A 389 -6.90 20.84 8.02
CA GLN A 389 -6.39 21.24 6.71
C GLN A 389 -4.93 20.80 6.56
N LEU A 390 -4.09 21.09 7.55
CA LEU A 390 -2.69 20.69 7.55
C LEU A 390 -2.53 19.17 7.67
N ALA A 391 -3.37 18.51 8.48
CA ALA A 391 -3.40 17.05 8.58
C ALA A 391 -3.83 16.39 7.26
N SER A 392 -4.77 16.98 6.51
CA SER A 392 -5.15 16.51 5.16
C SER A 392 -4.02 16.64 4.16
N PHE A 393 -3.27 17.76 4.22
CA PHE A 393 -2.08 17.95 3.39
C PHE A 393 -0.99 16.92 3.73
N TRP A 394 -0.66 16.76 5.01
CA TRP A 394 0.27 15.73 5.47
C TRP A 394 -0.18 14.32 5.10
N TYR A 395 -1.48 14.00 5.21
CA TYR A 395 -2.02 12.69 4.83
C TYR A 395 -1.63 12.33 3.39
N SER A 396 -1.69 13.30 2.49
CA SER A 396 -1.31 13.13 1.10
C SER A 396 0.21 13.03 0.90
N VAL A 397 0.97 13.93 1.56
CA VAL A 397 2.42 13.97 1.47
C VAL A 397 3.08 12.70 2.05
N TYR A 398 2.57 12.20 3.17
CA TYR A 398 3.05 10.99 3.85
C TYR A 398 3.11 9.78 2.90
N PHE A 399 2.12 9.66 2.00
CA PHE A 399 2.01 8.52 1.11
C PHE A 399 3.08 8.51 -0.01
N ARG A 400 3.74 9.64 -0.28
CA ARG A 400 4.69 9.77 -1.40
C ARG A 400 5.93 8.88 -1.29
N ASN A 401 6.22 8.30 -0.11
CA ASN A 401 7.26 7.29 0.10
C ASN A 401 6.85 5.86 -0.33
N TYR A 402 5.70 5.64 -0.99
CA TYR A 402 5.23 4.31 -1.39
C TYR A 402 6.20 3.59 -2.37
N THR A 403 7.16 4.32 -2.94
CA THR A 403 8.20 3.79 -3.82
C THR A 403 9.36 3.12 -3.05
N THR A 404 9.41 3.20 -1.72
CA THR A 404 10.46 2.60 -0.87
C THR A 404 9.86 1.72 0.25
N ILE A 405 9.20 0.63 -0.12
CA ILE A 405 8.41 -0.24 0.77
C ILE A 405 9.05 -1.61 1.05
N ALA A 406 10.37 -1.71 0.80
CA ALA A 406 11.16 -2.88 1.18
C ALA A 406 11.26 -3.04 2.71
N ASP A 407 11.24 -1.92 3.45
CA ASP A 407 11.21 -1.93 4.91
C ASP A 407 9.84 -2.38 5.46
N PRO A 408 9.79 -3.32 6.41
CA PRO A 408 8.54 -3.86 6.93
C PRO A 408 7.69 -2.83 7.68
N VAL A 409 8.32 -1.89 8.41
CA VAL A 409 7.59 -0.86 9.15
C VAL A 409 6.96 0.12 8.17
N CYS A 410 7.75 0.57 7.20
CA CYS A 410 7.26 1.42 6.11
C CYS A 410 6.06 0.77 5.41
N TYR A 411 6.17 -0.50 5.04
CA TYR A 411 5.10 -1.23 4.34
C TYR A 411 3.81 -1.32 5.15
N GLU A 412 3.88 -1.72 6.43
CA GLU A 412 2.69 -1.83 7.28
C GLU A 412 2.09 -0.47 7.63
N ASN A 413 2.93 0.53 7.91
CA ASN A 413 2.47 1.89 8.16
C ASN A 413 1.76 2.51 6.95
N MET A 414 2.19 2.19 5.73
CA MET A 414 1.51 2.61 4.50
C MET A 414 0.15 1.92 4.34
N LYS A 415 0.05 0.62 4.63
CA LYS A 415 -1.22 -0.11 4.60
C LYS A 415 -2.21 0.46 5.63
N GLU A 416 -1.74 0.74 6.84
CA GLU A 416 -2.56 1.37 7.87
C GLU A 416 -3.04 2.77 7.43
N HIS A 417 -2.13 3.57 6.89
CA HIS A 417 -2.44 4.93 6.43
C HIS A 417 -3.46 4.96 5.29
N LEU A 418 -3.35 4.02 4.34
CA LEU A 418 -4.32 3.87 3.25
C LEU A 418 -5.72 3.50 3.74
N ARG A 419 -5.80 2.66 4.78
CA ARG A 419 -7.07 2.20 5.37
C ARG A 419 -7.68 3.25 6.29
N TYR A 420 -6.86 4.14 6.85
CA TYR A 420 -7.32 5.19 7.74
C TYR A 420 -8.30 6.13 7.02
N ASP A 421 -9.34 6.51 7.73
CA ASP A 421 -10.37 7.42 7.26
C ASP A 421 -10.73 8.39 8.38
N ASP A 422 -10.89 9.64 8.03
CA ASP A 422 -11.39 10.68 8.93
C ASP A 422 -12.32 11.59 8.13
N PRO A 423 -13.55 11.86 8.62
CA PRO A 423 -14.51 12.70 7.90
C PRO A 423 -14.03 14.15 7.70
N ARG A 424 -12.97 14.57 8.41
CA ARG A 424 -12.36 15.90 8.30
C ARG A 424 -11.27 15.98 7.25
N ILE A 425 -10.96 14.88 6.55
CA ILE A 425 -10.09 14.94 5.36
C ILE A 425 -10.76 15.83 4.32
N GLY A 426 -10.24 17.05 4.16
CA GLY A 426 -10.84 18.09 3.33
C GLY A 426 -10.45 17.99 1.87
N ASP A 427 -9.14 18.07 1.60
CA ASP A 427 -8.55 18.03 0.27
C ASP A 427 -7.52 16.91 0.15
N TYR A 428 -7.49 16.28 -1.02
CA TYR A 428 -6.41 15.38 -1.42
C TYR A 428 -5.40 16.12 -2.29
N PHE A 429 -4.12 15.87 -2.05
CA PHE A 429 -2.99 16.40 -2.81
C PHE A 429 -2.19 15.23 -3.37
N PHE A 430 -1.36 15.45 -4.39
CA PHE A 430 -0.55 14.37 -5.00
C PHE A 430 -1.38 13.11 -5.28
N ILE A 431 -2.56 13.31 -5.87
CA ILE A 431 -3.60 12.28 -5.95
C ILE A 431 -3.14 11.07 -6.76
N ASP A 432 -2.25 11.27 -7.72
CA ASP A 432 -1.56 10.23 -8.48
C ASP A 432 -0.75 9.31 -7.57
N ASP A 433 0.05 9.86 -6.64
CA ASP A 433 0.82 9.07 -5.68
C ASP A 433 -0.09 8.13 -4.88
N ILE A 434 -1.20 8.67 -4.35
CA ILE A 434 -2.16 7.90 -3.55
C ILE A 434 -2.92 6.90 -4.44
N TYR A 435 -3.49 7.35 -5.54
CA TYR A 435 -4.39 6.58 -6.38
C TYR A 435 -3.65 5.44 -7.07
N PHE A 436 -2.46 5.70 -7.62
CA PHE A 436 -1.61 4.70 -8.25
C PHE A 436 -0.94 3.79 -7.20
N GLY A 437 -0.33 4.38 -6.17
CA GLY A 437 0.40 3.64 -5.16
C GLY A 437 -0.47 2.71 -4.32
N ALA A 438 -1.75 3.07 -4.08
CA ALA A 438 -2.71 2.27 -3.31
C ALA A 438 -2.75 0.79 -3.72
N THR A 439 -2.74 0.50 -5.02
CA THR A 439 -2.81 -0.89 -5.52
C THR A 439 -1.54 -1.68 -5.21
N TYR A 440 -0.37 -1.03 -5.16
CA TYR A 440 0.89 -1.70 -4.83
C TYR A 440 1.02 -1.98 -3.33
N ILE A 441 0.40 -1.14 -2.49
CA ILE A 441 0.44 -1.23 -1.03
C ILE A 441 -0.62 -2.18 -0.49
N ASP A 442 -1.88 -2.01 -0.90
CA ASP A 442 -3.00 -2.81 -0.41
C ASP A 442 -4.04 -3.03 -1.52
N PRO A 443 -3.76 -3.95 -2.46
CA PRO A 443 -4.65 -4.21 -3.59
C PRO A 443 -6.04 -4.74 -3.19
N VAL A 444 -6.24 -5.15 -1.94
CA VAL A 444 -7.54 -5.59 -1.43
C VAL A 444 -8.44 -4.38 -1.13
N HIS A 445 -7.85 -3.31 -0.58
CA HIS A 445 -8.57 -2.15 -0.07
C HIS A 445 -8.38 -0.86 -0.88
N ASP A 446 -7.53 -0.87 -1.93
CA ASP A 446 -7.26 0.29 -2.80
C ASP A 446 -8.54 0.95 -3.35
N ARG A 447 -9.57 0.15 -3.63
CA ARG A 447 -10.89 0.60 -4.08
C ARG A 447 -11.54 1.63 -3.17
N LEU A 448 -11.24 1.63 -1.87
CA LEU A 448 -11.85 2.54 -0.90
C LEU A 448 -11.32 3.96 -1.10
N ILE A 449 -10.00 4.12 -1.14
CA ILE A 449 -9.38 5.44 -1.29
C ILE A 449 -9.63 6.03 -2.68
N LYS A 450 -9.60 5.19 -3.73
CA LYS A 450 -9.91 5.61 -5.10
C LYS A 450 -11.33 6.18 -5.21
N ARG A 451 -12.33 5.48 -4.61
CA ARG A 451 -13.72 5.98 -4.52
C ARG A 451 -13.81 7.33 -3.82
N ARG A 452 -13.12 7.51 -2.70
CA ARG A 452 -13.12 8.78 -1.95
C ARG A 452 -12.54 9.92 -2.77
N ILE A 453 -11.39 9.70 -3.42
CA ILE A 453 -10.75 10.69 -4.30
C ILE A 453 -11.68 11.06 -5.45
N ASN A 454 -12.30 10.07 -6.12
CA ASN A 454 -13.25 10.31 -7.22
C ASN A 454 -14.46 11.13 -6.75
N GLN A 455 -15.07 10.77 -5.61
CA GLN A 455 -16.20 11.52 -5.04
C GLN A 455 -15.80 12.94 -4.61
N TRP A 456 -14.60 13.13 -4.09
CA TRP A 456 -14.06 14.46 -3.77
C TRP A 456 -13.90 15.30 -5.05
N LEU A 457 -13.25 14.77 -6.09
CA LEU A 457 -13.10 15.46 -7.39
C LEU A 457 -14.44 15.85 -8.00
N GLN A 458 -15.39 14.92 -8.04
CA GLN A 458 -16.72 15.16 -8.61
C GLN A 458 -17.50 16.25 -7.86
N ARG A 459 -17.38 16.31 -6.53
CA ARG A 459 -17.98 17.39 -5.73
C ARG A 459 -17.30 18.73 -6.02
N LYS A 460 -15.97 18.76 -5.97
CA LYS A 460 -15.14 19.96 -6.15
C LYS A 460 -15.32 20.60 -7.54
N HIS A 461 -15.53 19.77 -8.56
CA HIS A 461 -15.66 20.20 -9.96
C HIS A 461 -17.10 20.09 -10.51
N SER A 462 -18.10 20.01 -9.64
CA SER A 462 -19.52 19.89 -10.03
C SER A 462 -20.06 21.09 -10.85
N HIS A 463 -19.39 22.24 -10.77
CA HIS A 463 -19.71 23.46 -11.51
C HIS A 463 -19.20 23.45 -12.96
N ILE A 464 -18.32 22.51 -13.33
CA ILE A 464 -17.74 22.45 -14.68
C ILE A 464 -18.73 21.77 -15.61
N THR A 465 -19.13 22.49 -16.66
CA THR A 465 -20.02 22.02 -17.71
C THR A 465 -19.28 21.83 -19.02
N PHE A 466 -19.66 20.79 -19.76
CA PHE A 466 -19.18 20.54 -21.11
C PHE A 466 -20.38 20.63 -22.06
N HIS A 467 -20.18 21.32 -23.18
CA HIS A 467 -21.17 21.44 -24.24
C HIS A 467 -20.72 20.53 -25.38
N SER A 468 -21.38 19.36 -25.50
CA SER A 468 -21.16 18.45 -26.62
C SER A 468 -22.21 18.71 -27.68
N THR A 469 -21.78 19.25 -28.82
CA THR A 469 -22.64 19.31 -30.02
C THR A 469 -22.26 18.13 -30.91
N PRO A 470 -23.16 17.14 -31.12
CA PRO A 470 -22.88 16.02 -32.00
C PRO A 470 -22.46 16.51 -33.39
N ALA A 471 -21.49 15.83 -34.02
CA ALA A 471 -21.12 16.13 -35.39
C ALA A 471 -22.39 16.17 -36.27
N GLY A 472 -22.52 17.22 -37.09
CA GLY A 472 -23.63 17.34 -38.04
C GLY A 472 -23.71 16.13 -38.96
N ALA A 473 -24.90 15.84 -39.48
CA ALA A 473 -25.14 14.71 -40.37
C ALA A 473 -24.13 14.72 -41.55
N GLY A 474 -23.17 13.79 -41.54
CA GLY A 474 -22.16 13.61 -42.59
C GLY A 474 -20.68 13.62 -42.16
N GLY A 475 -20.35 13.97 -40.90
CA GLY A 475 -18.96 13.92 -40.39
C GLY A 475 -18.60 12.63 -39.63
N LYS A 476 -17.31 12.28 -39.56
CA LYS A 476 -16.81 11.19 -38.70
C LYS A 476 -17.06 11.53 -37.22
N PRO A 477 -17.48 10.57 -36.36
CA PRO A 477 -17.61 10.81 -34.92
C PRO A 477 -16.26 11.20 -34.31
N LYS A 478 -16.25 12.17 -33.38
CA LYS A 478 -15.02 12.70 -32.78
C LYS A 478 -14.66 11.89 -31.52
N VAL A 479 -13.43 11.38 -31.46
CA VAL A 479 -12.89 10.63 -30.32
C VAL A 479 -11.75 11.41 -29.70
N ALA A 480 -11.89 11.76 -28.42
CA ALA A 480 -10.80 12.33 -27.63
C ALA A 480 -9.99 11.20 -26.98
N VAL A 481 -8.68 11.19 -27.19
CA VAL A 481 -7.74 10.27 -26.54
C VAL A 481 -6.94 11.06 -25.50
N PHE A 482 -7.14 10.77 -24.22
CA PHE A 482 -6.49 11.49 -23.11
C PHE A 482 -5.28 10.74 -22.59
N SER A 483 -4.06 11.26 -22.81
CA SER A 483 -2.86 10.69 -22.17
C SER A 483 -1.69 11.66 -22.14
N ASP A 484 -1.07 11.79 -20.97
CA ASP A 484 0.23 12.46 -20.77
C ASP A 484 1.42 11.54 -21.09
N LEU A 485 1.12 10.25 -21.25
CA LEU A 485 2.10 9.17 -21.32
C LEU A 485 2.22 8.60 -22.73
N TRP A 486 1.73 9.35 -23.73
CA TRP A 486 1.68 8.94 -25.13
C TRP A 486 3.02 9.08 -25.86
N ARG A 487 4.05 8.39 -25.36
CA ARG A 487 5.41 8.45 -25.92
C ARG A 487 5.84 7.06 -26.35
N GLU A 488 6.52 6.91 -27.48
CA GLU A 488 6.83 5.60 -28.09
C GLU A 488 7.47 4.58 -27.14
N ARG A 489 8.31 5.07 -26.22
CA ARG A 489 9.02 4.24 -25.24
C ARG A 489 8.20 3.93 -23.98
N HIS A 490 7.10 4.64 -23.76
CA HIS A 490 6.25 4.45 -22.59
C HIS A 490 5.30 3.25 -22.77
N SER A 491 4.97 2.57 -21.67
CA SER A 491 4.14 1.36 -21.68
C SER A 491 2.74 1.60 -22.27
N VAL A 492 2.14 2.76 -22.03
CA VAL A 492 0.81 3.12 -22.55
C VAL A 492 0.80 3.10 -24.07
N TYR A 493 1.73 3.82 -24.71
CA TYR A 493 1.86 3.80 -26.17
C TYR A 493 2.14 2.38 -26.68
N ARG A 494 3.09 1.68 -26.05
CA ARG A 494 3.48 0.31 -26.47
C ARG A 494 2.37 -0.72 -26.42
N ASN A 495 1.31 -0.46 -25.65
CA ASN A 495 0.20 -1.39 -25.45
C ASN A 495 -1.10 -0.97 -26.16
N GLN A 496 -1.22 0.31 -26.54
CA GLN A 496 -2.48 0.93 -26.97
C GLN A 496 -2.40 1.62 -28.35
N SER A 497 -1.20 1.85 -28.90
CA SER A 497 -1.04 2.53 -30.20
C SER A 497 -1.76 1.81 -31.34
N GLU A 498 -1.68 0.49 -31.42
CA GLU A 498 -2.39 -0.33 -32.43
C GLU A 498 -3.93 -0.25 -32.28
N PHE A 499 -4.44 -0.09 -31.06
CA PHE A 499 -5.87 0.12 -30.82
C PHE A 499 -6.31 1.47 -31.37
N ILE A 500 -5.56 2.54 -31.09
CA ILE A 500 -5.85 3.86 -31.64
C ILE A 500 -5.71 3.88 -33.17
N ALA A 501 -4.67 3.24 -33.70
CA ALA A 501 -4.44 3.11 -35.15
C ALA A 501 -5.64 2.48 -35.86
N SER A 502 -6.26 1.46 -35.25
CA SER A 502 -7.43 0.77 -35.81
C SER A 502 -8.67 1.67 -35.99
N LEU A 503 -8.75 2.82 -35.31
CA LEU A 503 -9.88 3.73 -35.38
C LEU A 503 -9.73 4.83 -36.45
N ARG A 504 -8.52 5.05 -36.99
CA ARG A 504 -8.18 6.22 -37.82
C ARG A 504 -9.06 6.37 -39.07
N ASP A 505 -9.46 5.26 -39.67
CA ASP A 505 -10.21 5.30 -40.94
C ASP A 505 -11.68 5.72 -40.77
N ASP A 506 -12.27 5.51 -39.60
CA ASP A 506 -13.71 5.73 -39.36
C ASP A 506 -14.02 6.87 -38.38
N TYR A 507 -13.07 7.25 -37.55
CA TYR A 507 -13.23 8.27 -36.51
C TYR A 507 -12.33 9.48 -36.76
N HIS A 508 -12.73 10.65 -36.25
CA HIS A 508 -11.85 11.81 -36.14
C HIS A 508 -11.15 11.75 -34.78
N LEU A 509 -9.84 11.54 -34.78
CA LEU A 509 -9.05 11.28 -33.57
C LEU A 509 -8.38 12.57 -33.09
N THR A 510 -8.65 12.95 -31.84
CA THR A 510 -8.04 14.12 -31.20
C THR A 510 -7.22 13.67 -29.99
N LEU A 511 -5.91 13.89 -30.01
CA LEU A 511 -5.06 13.69 -28.85
C LEU A 511 -5.25 14.86 -27.88
N ILE A 512 -5.62 14.57 -26.64
CA ILE A 512 -5.64 15.54 -25.55
C ILE A 512 -4.42 15.28 -24.67
N HIS A 513 -3.38 16.10 -24.85
CA HIS A 513 -2.14 16.02 -24.10
C HIS A 513 -2.13 17.10 -23.01
N MET A 514 -1.94 16.75 -21.74
CA MET A 514 -2.13 17.69 -20.64
C MET A 514 -0.81 18.31 -20.16
N GLU A 515 0.14 18.54 -21.08
CA GLU A 515 1.40 19.26 -20.83
C GLU A 515 1.70 20.30 -21.92
N SER A 516 2.59 21.25 -21.60
CA SER A 516 3.15 22.22 -22.53
C SER A 516 3.89 21.52 -23.70
N PRO A 517 3.91 22.08 -24.93
CA PRO A 517 4.36 21.43 -26.16
C PRO A 517 5.88 21.16 -26.27
N ASP A 518 6.48 20.39 -25.36
CA ASP A 518 7.75 19.71 -25.67
C ASP A 518 7.45 18.44 -26.49
N THR A 519 7.27 18.64 -27.79
CA THR A 519 6.79 17.63 -28.75
C THR A 519 7.86 16.64 -29.22
N ARG A 520 9.10 16.73 -28.71
CA ARG A 520 10.25 15.99 -29.27
C ARG A 520 10.11 14.46 -29.24
N HIS A 521 9.17 13.92 -28.46
CA HIS A 521 8.93 12.48 -28.33
C HIS A 521 7.44 12.09 -28.34
N LEU A 522 6.55 12.97 -28.82
CA LEU A 522 5.11 12.73 -28.90
C LEU A 522 4.75 12.22 -30.31
N ASP A 523 4.25 11.00 -30.43
CA ASP A 523 3.71 10.52 -31.71
C ASP A 523 2.28 11.07 -31.90
N THR A 524 2.18 12.08 -32.78
CA THR A 524 0.92 12.70 -33.18
C THR A 524 0.39 12.16 -34.50
N SER A 525 1.12 11.25 -35.17
CA SER A 525 0.77 10.79 -36.51
C SER A 525 -0.57 10.07 -36.56
N LEU A 526 -1.00 9.47 -35.45
CA LEU A 526 -2.28 8.77 -35.30
C LEU A 526 -3.50 9.70 -35.22
N PHE A 527 -3.32 11.01 -35.05
CA PHE A 527 -4.38 11.94 -34.72
C PHE A 527 -4.60 12.98 -35.81
N ASP A 528 -5.87 13.32 -36.06
CA ASP A 528 -6.26 14.42 -36.93
C ASP A 528 -6.01 15.79 -36.26
N GLU A 529 -6.08 15.83 -34.93
CA GLU A 529 -5.91 17.04 -34.12
C GLU A 529 -5.15 16.72 -32.82
N THR A 530 -4.34 17.65 -32.32
CA THR A 530 -3.76 17.59 -30.97
C THR A 530 -4.11 18.86 -30.22
N VAL A 531 -4.70 18.70 -29.03
CA VAL A 531 -5.07 19.78 -28.12
C VAL A 531 -4.25 19.66 -26.85
N TYR A 532 -3.66 20.79 -26.44
CA TYR A 532 -2.86 20.87 -25.22
C TYR A 532 -3.66 21.51 -24.09
N LEU A 533 -3.69 20.85 -22.93
CA LEU A 533 -4.26 21.41 -21.71
C LEU A 533 -3.13 21.88 -20.80
N ASP A 534 -2.87 23.18 -20.80
CA ASP A 534 -1.82 23.78 -19.98
C ASP A 534 -2.26 23.93 -18.51
N SER A 535 -1.31 24.32 -17.64
CA SER A 535 -1.58 24.49 -16.21
C SER A 535 -0.82 25.70 -15.64
N PRO A 536 -0.99 26.91 -16.20
CA PRO A 536 -0.14 28.08 -15.89
C PRO A 536 -0.21 28.52 -14.42
N SER A 537 -1.36 28.32 -13.76
CA SER A 537 -1.57 28.59 -12.33
C SER A 537 -1.42 27.35 -11.45
N GLY A 538 -0.98 26.23 -12.02
CA GLY A 538 -1.07 24.90 -11.40
C GLY A 538 -2.45 24.26 -11.50
N VAL A 539 -3.47 24.98 -11.97
CA VAL A 539 -4.79 24.41 -12.25
C VAL A 539 -4.87 24.06 -13.73
N LEU A 540 -5.38 22.86 -14.04
CA LEU A 540 -5.54 22.42 -15.42
C LEU A 540 -6.56 23.30 -16.16
N ASN A 541 -6.13 23.91 -17.26
CA ASN A 541 -6.98 24.73 -18.09
C ASN A 541 -7.83 23.85 -19.02
N LEU A 542 -9.13 23.79 -18.73
CA LEU A 542 -10.08 22.97 -19.48
C LEU A 542 -10.76 23.73 -20.63
N ALA A 543 -10.57 25.05 -20.73
CA ALA A 543 -11.23 25.88 -21.74
C ALA A 543 -11.12 25.31 -23.17
N PRO A 544 -9.96 24.77 -23.63
CA PRO A 544 -9.83 24.23 -24.98
C PRO A 544 -10.77 23.04 -25.30
N ILE A 545 -11.35 22.39 -24.30
CA ILE A 545 -12.20 21.20 -24.48
C ILE A 545 -13.61 21.36 -23.91
N THR A 546 -13.98 22.53 -23.39
CA THR A 546 -15.33 22.76 -22.80
C THR A 546 -16.44 22.77 -23.85
N ASP A 547 -16.23 23.46 -24.96
CA ASP A 547 -17.10 23.45 -26.14
C ASP A 547 -16.54 22.45 -27.16
N ASN A 548 -16.95 21.19 -27.02
CA ASN A 548 -16.43 20.10 -27.85
C ASN A 548 -17.54 19.39 -28.65
N GLY A 549 -17.13 18.47 -29.52
CA GLY A 549 -18.04 17.59 -30.27
C GLY A 549 -17.73 16.11 -30.03
N PHE A 550 -17.11 15.78 -28.89
CA PHE A 550 -16.64 14.43 -28.61
C PHE A 550 -17.82 13.48 -28.41
N THR A 551 -17.84 12.42 -29.21
CA THR A 551 -18.74 11.27 -29.05
C THR A 551 -18.18 10.31 -28.00
N VAL A 552 -16.86 10.12 -28.00
CA VAL A 552 -16.15 9.24 -27.05
C VAL A 552 -14.98 9.99 -26.43
N ALA A 553 -14.81 9.84 -25.12
CA ALA A 553 -13.55 10.10 -24.42
C ALA A 553 -12.91 8.76 -24.05
N TYR A 554 -11.80 8.43 -24.69
CA TYR A 554 -11.02 7.23 -24.43
C TYR A 554 -9.77 7.60 -23.62
N PHE A 555 -9.60 6.90 -22.50
CA PHE A 555 -8.44 7.03 -21.62
C PHE A 555 -7.61 5.76 -21.74
N PRO A 556 -6.48 5.75 -22.48
CA PRO A 556 -5.55 4.63 -22.50
C PRO A 556 -5.07 4.24 -21.09
N ASP A 557 -4.99 5.24 -20.19
CA ASP A 557 -4.65 5.10 -18.79
C ASP A 557 -5.37 6.12 -17.90
N VAL A 558 -5.70 5.72 -16.66
CA VAL A 558 -6.18 6.61 -15.60
C VAL A 558 -5.48 6.22 -14.30
N GLY A 559 -4.82 7.19 -13.66
CA GLY A 559 -4.23 6.99 -12.32
C GLY A 559 -2.76 7.37 -12.22
N MET A 560 -2.00 7.32 -13.32
CA MET A 560 -0.56 7.61 -13.30
C MET A 560 -0.23 9.11 -13.28
N THR A 561 -1.17 9.96 -13.66
CA THR A 561 -1.03 11.43 -13.56
C THR A 561 -2.23 12.05 -12.86
N PRO A 562 -2.08 13.17 -12.14
CA PRO A 562 -3.21 13.87 -11.52
C PRO A 562 -4.26 14.29 -12.55
N LYS A 563 -3.81 14.67 -13.75
CA LYS A 563 -4.62 15.22 -14.83
C LYS A 563 -5.53 14.15 -15.44
N SER A 564 -5.01 12.94 -15.66
CA SER A 564 -5.83 11.80 -16.11
C SER A 564 -6.94 11.45 -15.09
N ILE A 565 -6.63 11.47 -13.78
CA ILE A 565 -7.61 11.20 -12.72
C ILE A 565 -8.69 12.29 -12.69
N LEU A 566 -8.30 13.57 -12.80
CA LEU A 566 -9.25 14.68 -12.87
C LEU A 566 -10.18 14.55 -14.08
N CYS A 567 -9.62 14.41 -15.28
CA CYS A 567 -10.39 14.33 -16.52
C CYS A 567 -11.35 13.12 -16.55
N ALA A 568 -10.94 11.97 -16.00
CA ALA A 568 -11.79 10.79 -15.88
C ALA A 568 -13.02 11.00 -14.97
N ASN A 569 -13.02 12.06 -14.14
CA ASN A 569 -14.14 12.42 -13.26
C ASN A 569 -15.04 13.53 -13.84
N LEU A 570 -14.74 14.04 -15.03
CA LEU A 570 -15.50 15.10 -15.69
C LEU A 570 -16.48 14.53 -16.74
N PRO A 571 -17.62 15.21 -17.00
CA PRO A 571 -18.59 14.78 -18.01
C PRO A 571 -18.17 15.22 -19.43
N ILE A 572 -16.95 14.84 -19.86
CA ILE A 572 -16.32 15.33 -21.10
C ILE A 572 -17.04 14.90 -22.37
N ALA A 573 -17.54 13.65 -22.39
CA ALA A 573 -18.20 13.02 -23.53
C ALA A 573 -19.33 12.11 -23.04
N PRO A 574 -20.35 11.81 -23.86
CA PRO A 574 -21.44 10.92 -23.48
C PRO A 574 -20.95 9.49 -23.24
N ILE A 575 -19.97 9.02 -24.01
CA ILE A 575 -19.34 7.71 -23.85
C ILE A 575 -17.93 7.90 -23.31
N ARG A 576 -17.63 7.29 -22.15
CA ARG A 576 -16.27 7.30 -21.57
C ARG A 576 -15.75 5.89 -21.38
N MET A 577 -14.55 5.65 -21.86
CA MET A 577 -13.92 4.35 -21.87
C MET A 577 -12.51 4.43 -21.30
N CYS A 578 -12.08 3.41 -20.57
CA CYS A 578 -10.71 3.29 -20.04
C CYS A 578 -10.06 2.00 -20.54
N GLY A 579 -8.78 2.06 -20.91
CA GLY A 579 -7.94 0.91 -21.20
C GLY A 579 -7.15 0.44 -19.97
N VAL A 580 -6.29 -0.57 -20.17
CA VAL A 580 -5.49 -1.18 -19.08
C VAL A 580 -4.13 -0.51 -18.84
N GLY A 581 -3.90 0.72 -19.30
CA GLY A 581 -2.61 1.41 -19.13
C GLY A 581 -2.15 1.44 -17.68
N HIS A 582 -3.03 1.89 -16.76
CA HIS A 582 -2.99 1.47 -15.36
C HIS A 582 -4.02 0.36 -15.18
N SER A 583 -3.55 -0.87 -14.97
CA SER A 583 -4.39 -2.07 -15.15
C SER A 583 -5.28 -2.40 -13.95
N VAL A 584 -5.98 -1.39 -13.44
CA VAL A 584 -6.89 -1.45 -12.31
C VAL A 584 -8.10 -0.56 -12.60
N SER A 585 -9.27 -1.03 -12.23
CA SER A 585 -10.50 -0.23 -12.15
C SER A 585 -10.28 1.15 -11.55
N THR A 586 -10.96 2.16 -12.10
CA THR A 586 -10.96 3.50 -11.52
C THR A 586 -11.72 3.56 -10.20
N PHE A 587 -12.59 2.58 -9.94
CA PHE A 587 -13.42 2.51 -8.74
C PHE A 587 -14.15 3.83 -8.46
N GLY A 588 -15.07 4.19 -9.37
CA GLY A 588 -16.01 5.28 -9.17
C GLY A 588 -15.68 6.60 -9.90
N ALA A 589 -14.69 6.61 -10.80
CA ALA A 589 -14.59 7.69 -11.77
C ALA A 589 -15.78 7.63 -12.74
N ARG A 590 -15.96 8.67 -13.55
CA ARG A 590 -17.07 8.75 -14.50
C ARG A 590 -16.74 7.99 -15.80
N ILE A 591 -16.28 6.74 -15.69
CA ILE A 591 -15.98 5.86 -16.81
C ILE A 591 -17.12 4.84 -16.97
N ASP A 592 -17.62 4.68 -18.19
CA ASP A 592 -18.74 3.79 -18.49
C ASP A 592 -18.25 2.37 -18.80
N TYR A 593 -17.14 2.25 -19.55
CA TYR A 593 -16.60 0.96 -20.00
C TYR A 593 -15.11 0.81 -19.68
N TYR A 594 -14.70 -0.40 -19.30
CA TYR A 594 -13.30 -0.73 -19.07
C TYR A 594 -12.86 -1.85 -20.02
N ILE A 595 -11.96 -1.53 -20.95
CA ILE A 595 -11.48 -2.44 -21.99
C ILE A 595 -10.39 -3.34 -21.41
N THR A 596 -10.59 -4.66 -21.47
CA THR A 596 -9.68 -5.68 -20.92
C THR A 596 -9.67 -6.96 -21.77
N GLY A 597 -8.87 -7.95 -21.37
CA GLY A 597 -8.62 -9.19 -22.12
C GLY A 597 -9.36 -10.41 -21.56
N ALA A 598 -10.19 -11.04 -22.38
CA ALA A 598 -10.95 -12.25 -22.04
C ALA A 598 -10.06 -13.40 -21.55
N ASP A 599 -8.87 -13.55 -22.13
CA ASP A 599 -7.96 -14.67 -21.81
C ASP A 599 -7.16 -14.43 -20.52
N VAL A 600 -7.08 -13.18 -20.09
CA VAL A 600 -6.32 -12.76 -18.90
C VAL A 600 -7.22 -12.70 -17.69
N GLU A 601 -8.43 -12.17 -17.84
CA GLU A 601 -9.39 -12.07 -16.74
C GLU A 601 -9.71 -13.45 -16.14
N PRO A 602 -10.06 -13.53 -14.85
CA PRO A 602 -10.54 -14.77 -14.28
C PRO A 602 -11.91 -15.10 -14.90
N PRO A 603 -12.17 -16.37 -15.26
CA PRO A 603 -13.48 -16.78 -15.80
C PRO A 603 -14.63 -16.39 -14.87
N ASP A 604 -14.39 -16.46 -13.56
CA ASP A 604 -15.33 -16.03 -12.52
C ASP A 604 -14.83 -14.76 -11.83
N GLY A 605 -15.73 -13.79 -11.64
CA GLY A 605 -15.47 -12.63 -10.79
C GLY A 605 -14.86 -11.40 -11.47
N VAL A 606 -14.87 -11.33 -12.80
CA VAL A 606 -14.51 -10.10 -13.55
C VAL A 606 -15.26 -8.88 -12.99
N ALA A 607 -16.58 -9.01 -12.79
CA ALA A 607 -17.41 -7.93 -12.26
C ALA A 607 -17.05 -7.49 -10.82
N LEU A 608 -16.26 -8.27 -10.07
CA LEU A 608 -15.78 -7.90 -8.73
C LEU A 608 -14.53 -7.00 -8.77
N ASN A 609 -13.82 -7.01 -9.90
CA ASN A 609 -12.59 -6.26 -10.13
C ASN A 609 -12.86 -4.85 -10.69
N TYR A 610 -14.05 -4.60 -11.25
CA TYR A 610 -14.37 -3.37 -11.98
C TYR A 610 -15.64 -2.68 -11.46
N SER A 611 -15.59 -1.35 -11.37
CA SER A 611 -16.79 -0.53 -11.14
C SER A 611 -17.53 -0.17 -12.43
N GLU A 612 -16.78 -0.13 -13.52
CA GLU A 612 -17.18 0.08 -14.90
C GLU A 612 -17.72 -1.21 -15.50
N ARG A 613 -18.39 -1.13 -16.65
CA ARG A 613 -18.80 -2.31 -17.42
C ARG A 613 -17.57 -2.89 -18.16
N PRO A 614 -17.10 -4.10 -17.84
CA PRO A 614 -15.94 -4.66 -18.52
C PRO A 614 -16.24 -5.00 -19.98
N VAL A 615 -15.27 -4.79 -20.87
CA VAL A 615 -15.33 -5.17 -22.29
C VAL A 615 -14.22 -6.18 -22.54
N LEU A 616 -14.59 -7.44 -22.75
CA LEU A 616 -13.68 -8.57 -22.82
C LEU A 616 -13.27 -8.84 -24.27
N LEU A 617 -12.13 -8.29 -24.68
CA LEU A 617 -11.54 -8.55 -26.00
C LEU A 617 -10.86 -9.92 -26.01
N PRO A 618 -10.96 -10.71 -27.10
CA PRO A 618 -10.09 -11.87 -27.29
C PRO A 618 -8.61 -11.51 -27.17
N GLY A 619 -7.85 -12.40 -26.53
CA GLY A 619 -6.45 -12.14 -26.19
C GLY A 619 -6.30 -11.35 -24.91
N TYR A 620 -5.27 -10.52 -24.88
CA TYR A 620 -4.78 -9.88 -23.65
C TYR A 620 -5.48 -8.57 -23.28
N GLY A 621 -6.32 -8.01 -24.17
CA GLY A 621 -6.90 -6.68 -23.99
C GLY A 621 -5.91 -5.54 -24.24
N ILE A 622 -4.76 -5.88 -24.83
CA ILE A 622 -3.69 -4.99 -25.31
C ILE A 622 -3.02 -5.63 -26.52
N VAL A 623 -2.25 -4.83 -27.26
CA VAL A 623 -1.29 -5.33 -28.25
C VAL A 623 0.10 -4.98 -27.77
N HIS A 624 0.97 -5.97 -27.56
CA HIS A 624 2.37 -5.69 -27.23
C HIS A 624 3.13 -5.26 -28.48
N ASN A 625 3.70 -4.06 -28.47
CA ASN A 625 4.61 -3.66 -29.53
C ASN A 625 5.84 -4.58 -29.58
N ARG A 626 6.29 -4.86 -30.81
CA ARG A 626 7.51 -5.64 -31.04
C ARG A 626 8.70 -4.97 -30.38
N ILE A 627 9.53 -5.78 -29.72
CA ILE A 627 10.70 -5.30 -29.00
C ILE A 627 11.85 -5.04 -29.96
N ALA A 628 12.29 -3.78 -30.02
CA ALA A 628 13.40 -3.31 -30.87
C ALA A 628 14.78 -3.56 -30.23
N TYR A 629 14.99 -4.75 -29.64
CA TYR A 629 16.29 -5.17 -29.11
C TYR A 629 16.76 -6.44 -29.81
N ARG A 630 17.98 -6.42 -30.38
CA ARG A 630 18.56 -7.61 -30.99
C ARG A 630 19.31 -8.42 -29.94
N ARG A 631 18.87 -9.67 -29.72
CA ARG A 631 19.56 -10.64 -28.84
C ARG A 631 21.03 -10.78 -29.23
N ARG A 632 21.91 -10.75 -28.23
CA ARG A 632 23.36 -10.90 -28.36
C ARG A 632 23.79 -12.36 -28.24
N ARG A 633 22.97 -13.21 -27.60
CA ARG A 633 23.24 -14.62 -27.33
C ARG A 633 22.12 -15.49 -27.90
N HIS A 634 22.51 -16.64 -28.46
CA HIS A 634 21.61 -17.66 -28.99
C HIS A 634 21.88 -19.04 -28.36
N LEU A 635 22.40 -19.05 -27.12
CA LEU A 635 22.79 -20.28 -26.45
C LEU A 635 21.67 -20.77 -25.52
N PRO A 636 21.18 -22.00 -25.69
CA PRO A 636 20.15 -22.58 -24.81
C PRO A 636 20.70 -22.95 -23.42
N GLU A 637 22.01 -23.15 -23.30
CA GLU A 637 22.67 -23.43 -22.03
C GLU A 637 23.16 -22.13 -21.37
N TYR A 638 22.88 -21.97 -20.08
CA TYR A 638 23.36 -20.83 -19.30
C TYR A 638 24.87 -20.96 -19.06
N GLN A 639 25.62 -19.98 -19.56
CA GLN A 639 27.02 -19.79 -19.21
C GLN A 639 27.15 -18.61 -18.23
N PRO A 640 27.65 -18.84 -17.01
CA PRO A 640 27.78 -17.77 -16.03
C PRO A 640 28.72 -16.66 -16.53
N THR A 641 28.21 -15.44 -16.61
CA THR A 641 29.04 -14.26 -16.82
C THR A 641 29.22 -13.55 -15.49
N GLY A 642 30.23 -13.96 -14.71
CA GLY A 642 30.56 -13.32 -13.43
C GLY A 642 30.88 -14.21 -12.23
N GLY A 643 31.22 -15.49 -12.43
CA GLY A 643 31.63 -16.42 -11.35
C GLY A 643 30.72 -17.65 -11.21
N GLU A 644 30.80 -18.35 -10.07
CA GLU A 644 30.06 -19.60 -9.80
C GLU A 644 28.55 -19.39 -9.49
N ARG A 645 28.10 -18.14 -9.31
CA ARG A 645 26.74 -17.81 -8.87
C ARG A 645 25.71 -17.89 -10.00
N LEU A 646 24.50 -18.33 -9.67
CA LEU A 646 23.36 -18.31 -10.58
C LEU A 646 22.65 -16.95 -10.54
N ILE A 647 22.61 -16.24 -11.66
CA ILE A 647 22.00 -14.91 -11.75
C ILE A 647 20.48 -15.02 -11.93
N ILE A 648 19.72 -14.39 -11.04
CA ILE A 648 18.26 -14.32 -11.08
C ILE A 648 17.84 -12.87 -11.27
N ASN A 649 17.16 -12.58 -12.38
CA ASN A 649 16.65 -11.24 -12.65
C ASN A 649 15.29 -11.00 -11.98
N CYS A 650 15.20 -9.87 -11.30
CA CYS A 650 13.99 -9.34 -10.65
C CYS A 650 13.64 -7.98 -11.32
N PRO A 651 13.07 -7.98 -12.53
CA PRO A 651 12.77 -6.76 -13.32
C PRO A 651 11.56 -6.02 -12.74
N TRP A 652 11.73 -5.52 -11.53
CA TRP A 652 10.65 -4.99 -10.69
C TRP A 652 10.89 -3.51 -10.44
N TYR A 653 9.93 -2.67 -10.82
CA TYR A 653 9.87 -1.31 -10.30
C TYR A 653 9.88 -1.31 -8.77
N SER A 654 10.42 -0.25 -8.15
CA SER A 654 10.68 -0.25 -6.70
C SER A 654 9.44 -0.54 -5.84
N GLN A 655 8.26 -0.01 -6.22
CA GLN A 655 6.98 -0.26 -5.54
C GLN A 655 6.45 -1.69 -5.69
N LYS A 656 7.08 -2.55 -6.51
CA LYS A 656 6.79 -3.99 -6.58
C LYS A 656 7.68 -4.82 -5.66
N SER A 657 8.78 -4.24 -5.19
CA SER A 657 9.75 -4.89 -4.29
C SER A 657 9.34 -4.69 -2.83
N ASN A 658 8.21 -5.28 -2.45
CA ASN A 658 7.67 -5.19 -1.09
C ASN A 658 8.35 -6.17 -0.12
N HIS A 659 8.14 -5.95 1.18
CA HIS A 659 8.72 -6.77 2.23
C HIS A 659 8.41 -8.27 2.11
N GLU A 660 7.17 -8.65 1.75
CA GLU A 660 6.76 -10.05 1.63
C GLU A 660 7.53 -10.77 0.51
N MET A 661 7.76 -10.10 -0.62
CA MET A 661 8.59 -10.63 -1.71
C MET A 661 10.03 -10.82 -1.29
N LEU A 662 10.61 -9.88 -0.54
CA LEU A 662 11.99 -10.01 -0.06
C LEU A 662 12.15 -11.19 0.92
N LEU A 663 11.15 -11.47 1.76
CA LEU A 663 11.16 -12.67 2.61
C LEU A 663 11.13 -13.98 1.80
N LEU A 664 10.43 -13.99 0.66
CA LEU A 664 10.46 -15.14 -0.25
C LEU A 664 11.84 -15.31 -0.89
N LEU A 665 12.50 -14.21 -1.27
CA LEU A 665 13.85 -14.27 -1.83
C LEU A 665 14.90 -14.71 -0.81
N ASP A 666 14.82 -14.23 0.44
CA ASP A 666 15.67 -14.70 1.55
C ASP A 666 15.49 -16.21 1.77
N ARG A 667 14.23 -16.67 1.85
CA ARG A 667 13.93 -18.10 1.95
C ARG A 667 14.50 -18.90 0.79
N LEU A 668 14.34 -18.38 -0.43
CA LEU A 668 14.86 -19.01 -1.64
C LEU A 668 16.39 -19.13 -1.59
N ALA A 669 17.10 -18.08 -1.17
CA ALA A 669 18.55 -18.09 -1.03
C ALA A 669 19.03 -19.13 -0.03
N ARG A 670 18.41 -19.18 1.17
CA ARG A 670 18.75 -20.16 2.21
C ARG A 670 18.46 -21.59 1.79
N GLU A 671 17.40 -21.82 1.03
CA GLU A 671 17.02 -23.16 0.59
C GLU A 671 17.77 -23.61 -0.67
N ALA A 672 18.20 -22.71 -1.56
CA ALA A 672 18.72 -23.05 -2.90
C ALA A 672 19.80 -24.15 -2.92
N GLY A 673 20.72 -24.14 -1.96
CA GLY A 673 21.87 -25.05 -1.94
C GLY A 673 22.94 -24.72 -3.00
N ARG A 674 22.86 -23.52 -3.60
CA ARG A 674 23.79 -22.95 -4.57
C ARG A 674 23.84 -21.44 -4.37
N ALA A 675 25.00 -20.82 -4.59
CA ALA A 675 25.15 -19.37 -4.51
C ALA A 675 24.30 -18.67 -5.58
N LEU A 676 23.50 -17.69 -5.16
CA LEU A 676 22.60 -16.92 -6.02
C LEU A 676 23.10 -15.48 -6.15
N LEU A 677 22.63 -14.79 -7.18
CA LEU A 677 22.74 -13.34 -7.30
C LEU A 677 21.43 -12.77 -7.80
N PHE A 678 20.68 -12.06 -6.94
CA PHE A 678 19.47 -11.36 -7.34
C PHE A 678 19.80 -10.00 -7.96
N ARG A 679 19.33 -9.74 -9.17
CA ARG A 679 19.48 -8.44 -9.85
C ARG A 679 18.15 -7.70 -9.86
N PHE A 680 18.06 -6.58 -9.14
CA PHE A 680 16.88 -5.73 -9.08
C PHE A 680 16.98 -4.55 -10.06
N TYR A 681 15.86 -4.25 -10.72
CA TYR A 681 15.74 -3.16 -11.69
C TYR A 681 14.61 -2.20 -11.30
N PRO A 682 14.80 -1.39 -10.24
CA PRO A 682 13.75 -0.55 -9.63
C PRO A 682 13.24 0.59 -10.52
N GLY A 683 13.89 0.85 -11.66
CA GLY A 683 13.56 1.96 -12.55
C GLY A 683 13.78 3.34 -11.89
N GLY A 684 13.20 4.38 -12.49
CA GLY A 684 13.33 5.75 -12.01
C GLY A 684 12.52 6.09 -10.75
N SER A 685 11.59 5.23 -10.31
CA SER A 685 10.67 5.52 -9.20
C SER A 685 11.36 5.71 -7.86
N CYS A 686 12.45 4.98 -7.62
CA CYS A 686 13.26 5.11 -6.42
C CYS A 686 14.26 6.28 -6.48
N ALA A 687 14.57 6.83 -7.65
CA ALA A 687 15.41 8.02 -7.75
C ALA A 687 14.70 9.27 -7.23
N ARG A 688 13.37 9.30 -7.32
CA ARG A 688 12.53 10.38 -6.81
C ARG A 688 12.76 10.59 -5.32
N LEU A 689 12.99 11.85 -4.92
CA LEU A 689 13.17 12.26 -3.52
C LEU A 689 14.27 11.46 -2.80
N ASN A 690 15.31 11.02 -3.52
CA ASN A 690 16.41 10.21 -3.00
C ASN A 690 16.03 8.88 -2.34
N GLY A 691 15.02 8.19 -2.85
CA GLY A 691 14.63 6.86 -2.36
C GLY A 691 15.62 5.71 -2.64
N PHE A 692 16.60 5.89 -3.54
CA PHE A 692 17.44 4.80 -4.04
C PHE A 692 18.30 4.17 -2.94
N ILE A 693 19.12 4.96 -2.24
CA ILE A 693 19.99 4.44 -1.17
C ILE A 693 19.18 3.86 0.00
N PRO A 694 18.10 4.50 0.49
CA PRO A 694 17.20 3.88 1.46
C PRO A 694 16.65 2.53 0.99
N PHE A 695 16.21 2.44 -0.26
CA PHE A 695 15.72 1.19 -0.84
C PHE A 695 16.80 0.09 -0.85
N VAL A 696 18.03 0.40 -1.29
CA VAL A 696 19.15 -0.56 -1.29
C VAL A 696 19.42 -1.08 0.12
N ARG A 697 19.47 -0.18 1.11
CA ARG A 697 19.68 -0.56 2.52
C ARG A 697 18.56 -1.42 3.07
N ASP A 698 17.33 -1.17 2.66
CA ASP A 698 16.18 -1.96 3.12
C ASP A 698 16.19 -3.37 2.51
N VAL A 699 16.60 -3.51 1.25
CA VAL A 699 16.85 -4.84 0.64
C VAL A 699 18.01 -5.54 1.35
N GLU A 700 19.11 -4.83 1.63
CA GLU A 700 20.29 -5.37 2.33
C GLU A 700 19.96 -5.94 3.71
N LYS A 701 19.10 -5.26 4.48
CA LYS A 701 18.64 -5.74 5.80
C LYS A 701 17.93 -7.10 5.72
N VAL A 702 17.34 -7.46 4.58
CA VAL A 702 16.59 -8.70 4.40
C VAL A 702 17.43 -9.79 3.73
N LEU A 703 18.16 -9.46 2.66
CA LEU A 703 18.91 -10.43 1.86
C LEU A 703 20.39 -10.58 2.26
N GLY A 704 20.94 -9.65 3.04
CA GLY A 704 22.38 -9.54 3.29
C GLY A 704 23.15 -8.94 2.10
N GLY A 705 24.36 -8.42 2.34
CA GLY A 705 25.06 -7.55 1.39
C GLY A 705 25.62 -8.20 0.11
N ASP A 706 25.89 -9.50 0.11
CA ASP A 706 26.61 -10.14 -1.00
C ASP A 706 25.71 -10.82 -2.03
N ASP A 707 24.42 -11.08 -1.74
CA ASP A 707 23.54 -11.92 -2.56
C ASP A 707 22.68 -11.16 -3.57
N PHE A 708 22.83 -9.83 -3.67
CA PHE A 708 22.03 -9.01 -4.58
C PHE A 708 22.79 -7.82 -5.18
N ILE A 709 22.26 -7.30 -6.29
CA ILE A 709 22.64 -6.02 -6.91
C ILE A 709 21.34 -5.25 -7.21
N VAL A 710 21.30 -3.98 -6.84
CA VAL A 710 20.26 -3.05 -7.28
C VAL A 710 20.88 -2.09 -8.29
N TYR A 711 20.37 -2.11 -9.51
CA TYR A 711 20.82 -1.17 -10.54
C TYR A 711 20.09 0.17 -10.39
N PRO A 712 20.76 1.32 -10.60
CA PRO A 712 20.09 2.59 -10.76
C PRO A 712 19.25 2.60 -12.05
N SER A 713 18.56 3.70 -12.35
CA SER A 713 17.85 3.82 -13.63
C SER A 713 18.79 3.58 -14.81
N LEU A 714 18.44 2.65 -15.69
CA LEU A 714 19.21 2.26 -16.87
C LEU A 714 18.46 2.68 -18.14
N ASP A 715 19.20 2.93 -19.21
CA ASP A 715 18.61 2.92 -20.54
C ASP A 715 18.16 1.50 -20.93
N TYR A 716 17.23 1.41 -21.88
CA TYR A 716 16.57 0.16 -22.23
C TYR A 716 17.54 -0.90 -22.80
N ASP A 717 18.52 -0.50 -23.62
CA ASP A 717 19.46 -1.45 -24.24
C ASP A 717 20.45 -2.02 -23.21
N THR A 718 20.90 -1.20 -22.26
CA THR A 718 21.71 -1.65 -21.12
C THR A 718 20.91 -2.59 -20.23
N TYR A 719 19.65 -2.25 -19.92
CA TYR A 719 18.74 -3.11 -19.16
C TYR A 719 18.55 -4.48 -19.85
N MET A 720 18.23 -4.49 -21.14
CA MET A 720 18.03 -5.73 -21.91
C MET A 720 19.30 -6.57 -21.99
N GLY A 721 20.47 -5.94 -22.13
CA GLY A 721 21.77 -6.63 -22.09
C GLY A 721 22.04 -7.33 -20.76
N LEU A 722 21.76 -6.68 -19.62
CA LEU A 722 21.89 -7.28 -18.29
C LEU A 722 20.85 -8.37 -18.03
N MET A 723 19.62 -8.18 -18.52
CA MET A 723 18.57 -9.19 -18.47
C MET A 723 18.98 -10.45 -19.26
N GLU A 724 19.63 -10.28 -20.41
CA GLU A 724 20.11 -11.36 -21.28
C GLU A 724 21.25 -12.18 -20.63
N GLU A 725 21.98 -11.61 -19.68
CA GLU A 725 23.00 -12.34 -18.91
C GLU A 725 22.40 -13.29 -17.87
N GLY A 726 21.18 -13.05 -17.39
CA GLY A 726 20.59 -13.85 -16.29
C GLY A 726 20.24 -15.28 -16.69
N ALA A 727 20.26 -16.19 -15.72
CA ALA A 727 19.88 -17.59 -15.94
C ALA A 727 18.35 -17.77 -16.01
N LEU A 728 17.61 -17.00 -15.20
CA LEU A 728 16.16 -16.99 -15.18
C LEU A 728 15.63 -15.61 -14.72
N THR A 729 14.35 -15.39 -14.94
CA THR A 729 13.59 -14.25 -14.42
C THR A 729 12.53 -14.74 -13.44
N ILE A 730 12.28 -13.96 -12.40
CA ILE A 730 11.15 -14.17 -11.49
C ILE A 730 10.30 -12.90 -11.42
N ASP A 731 8.97 -13.06 -11.43
CA ASP A 731 8.03 -11.95 -11.40
C ASP A 731 7.62 -11.56 -9.98
N ALA A 732 7.13 -10.32 -9.81
CA ALA A 732 6.72 -9.81 -8.51
C ALA A 732 5.27 -10.19 -8.15
N PHE A 733 4.96 -10.16 -6.85
CA PHE A 733 3.62 -10.28 -6.29
C PHE A 733 3.44 -9.20 -5.18
N PRO A 734 2.25 -8.60 -4.97
CA PRO A 734 0.98 -8.89 -5.61
C PRO A 734 0.82 -8.30 -7.01
N PHE A 735 1.62 -7.31 -7.39
CA PHE A 735 1.54 -6.65 -8.69
C PHE A 735 2.58 -7.23 -9.67
N GLY A 736 2.12 -8.06 -10.61
CA GLY A 736 2.96 -8.77 -11.57
C GLY A 736 3.49 -7.93 -12.72
N GLY A 737 4.24 -8.60 -13.58
CA GLY A 737 4.87 -8.07 -14.78
C GLY A 737 3.95 -8.18 -16.00
N CYS A 738 4.08 -7.20 -16.88
CA CYS A 738 3.43 -7.16 -18.19
C CYS A 738 4.54 -7.03 -19.24
N ASN A 739 4.99 -5.81 -19.50
CA ASN A 739 6.11 -5.57 -20.43
C ASN A 739 7.41 -6.28 -20.00
N THR A 740 7.69 -6.38 -18.71
CA THR A 740 8.90 -7.05 -18.21
C THR A 740 8.88 -8.57 -18.43
N VAL A 741 7.69 -9.19 -18.43
CA VAL A 741 7.53 -10.60 -18.82
C VAL A 741 7.73 -10.74 -20.33
N ALA A 742 7.15 -9.84 -21.13
CA ALA A 742 7.38 -9.80 -22.57
C ALA A 742 8.87 -9.60 -22.92
N ASP A 743 9.59 -8.73 -22.20
CA ASP A 743 11.04 -8.55 -22.32
C ASP A 743 11.79 -9.86 -22.04
N SER A 744 11.46 -10.55 -20.95
CA SER A 744 12.10 -11.83 -20.61
C SER A 744 11.80 -12.93 -21.62
N LEU A 745 10.58 -13.00 -22.16
CA LEU A 745 10.20 -13.95 -23.21
C LEU A 745 10.90 -13.63 -24.53
N HIS A 746 11.04 -12.34 -24.87
CA HIS A 746 11.84 -11.91 -26.01
C HIS A 746 13.29 -12.39 -25.90
N LEU A 747 13.86 -12.31 -24.70
CA LEU A 747 15.21 -12.79 -24.37
C LEU A 747 15.31 -14.33 -24.17
N ARG A 748 14.21 -15.07 -24.35
CA ARG A 748 14.11 -16.52 -24.16
C ARG A 748 14.55 -16.98 -22.76
N LYS A 749 14.22 -16.18 -21.74
CA LYS A 749 14.52 -16.49 -20.34
C LYS A 749 13.42 -17.33 -19.71
N PRO A 750 13.76 -18.46 -19.05
CA PRO A 750 12.84 -19.12 -18.12
C PRO A 750 12.29 -18.09 -17.14
N THR A 751 10.98 -17.91 -17.12
CA THR A 751 10.31 -16.85 -16.37
C THR A 751 9.24 -17.45 -15.47
N LEU A 752 9.45 -17.34 -14.15
CA LEU A 752 8.45 -17.71 -13.16
C LEU A 752 7.48 -16.55 -12.95
N THR A 753 6.17 -16.83 -13.01
CA THR A 753 5.12 -15.86 -12.70
C THR A 753 4.33 -16.26 -11.46
N TYR A 754 3.75 -15.27 -10.78
CA TYR A 754 2.79 -15.51 -9.70
C TYR A 754 1.41 -15.04 -10.14
N GLN A 755 0.49 -15.98 -10.30
CA GLN A 755 -0.88 -15.70 -10.69
C GLN A 755 -1.77 -15.30 -9.51
N GLY A 756 -2.39 -14.13 -9.61
CA GLY A 756 -3.45 -13.69 -8.70
C GLY A 756 -4.84 -13.67 -9.34
N ARG A 757 -5.69 -12.75 -8.85
CA ARG A 757 -7.11 -12.62 -9.24
C ARG A 757 -7.42 -11.40 -10.11
N SER A 758 -6.43 -10.55 -10.38
CA SER A 758 -6.59 -9.28 -11.09
C SER A 758 -5.79 -9.30 -12.39
N TRP A 759 -6.20 -8.50 -13.38
CA TRP A 759 -5.49 -8.47 -14.68
C TRP A 759 -3.97 -8.27 -14.54
N TYR A 760 -3.55 -7.32 -13.68
CA TYR A 760 -2.13 -6.96 -13.47
C TYR A 760 -1.24 -8.08 -12.91
N ASN A 761 -1.82 -9.15 -12.36
CA ASN A 761 -1.09 -10.33 -11.89
C ASN A 761 -1.57 -11.63 -12.54
N ARG A 762 -2.20 -11.51 -13.72
CA ARG A 762 -2.62 -12.64 -14.55
C ARG A 762 -2.09 -12.53 -15.97
N ILE A 763 -1.80 -11.32 -16.45
CA ILE A 763 -1.28 -11.08 -17.80
C ILE A 763 0.02 -11.85 -18.06
N GLY A 764 1.02 -11.74 -17.18
CA GLY A 764 2.28 -12.48 -17.30
C GLY A 764 2.05 -14.00 -17.31
N SER A 765 1.22 -14.50 -16.40
CA SER A 765 0.86 -15.92 -16.36
C SER A 765 0.12 -16.40 -17.61
N GLN A 766 -0.74 -15.57 -18.20
CA GLN A 766 -1.41 -15.90 -19.45
C GLN A 766 -0.40 -15.94 -20.61
N MET A 767 0.58 -15.04 -20.69
CA MET A 767 1.66 -15.15 -21.67
C MET A 767 2.40 -16.48 -21.55
N MET A 768 2.71 -16.93 -20.32
CA MET A 768 3.35 -18.23 -20.09
C MET A 768 2.47 -19.40 -20.55
N ARG A 769 1.15 -19.34 -20.34
CA ARG A 769 0.21 -20.36 -20.84
C ARG A 769 0.17 -20.40 -22.37
N SER A 770 0.14 -19.23 -23.03
CA SER A 770 0.07 -19.13 -24.49
C SER A 770 1.26 -19.78 -25.19
N ILE A 771 2.41 -19.88 -24.51
CA ILE A 771 3.61 -20.55 -25.01
C ILE A 771 3.81 -21.95 -24.42
N GLY A 772 2.81 -22.52 -23.74
CA GLY A 772 2.86 -23.89 -23.23
C GLY A 772 3.72 -24.10 -21.97
N LEU A 773 4.07 -23.02 -21.24
CA LEU A 773 4.89 -23.07 -20.03
C LEU A 773 4.06 -22.82 -18.76
N GLY A 774 2.91 -23.47 -18.67
CA GLY A 774 1.99 -23.36 -17.53
C GLY A 774 2.60 -23.84 -16.21
N GLU A 775 3.60 -24.71 -16.26
CA GLU A 775 4.33 -25.22 -15.11
C GLU A 775 5.23 -24.17 -14.43
N LEU A 776 5.42 -23.00 -15.04
CA LEU A 776 6.14 -21.85 -14.48
C LEU A 776 5.19 -20.79 -13.89
N ILE A 777 3.97 -21.19 -13.55
CA ILE A 777 2.95 -20.32 -12.95
C ILE A 777 2.69 -20.80 -11.53
N ALA A 778 3.11 -20.01 -10.55
CA ALA A 778 2.77 -20.23 -9.15
C ALA A 778 1.43 -19.59 -8.80
N THR A 779 0.68 -20.21 -7.87
CA THR A 779 -0.56 -19.66 -7.32
C THR A 779 -0.53 -19.45 -5.81
N SER A 780 0.61 -19.77 -5.19
CA SER A 780 0.88 -19.61 -3.76
C SER A 780 2.35 -19.34 -3.50
N PRO A 781 2.73 -18.78 -2.32
CA PRO A 781 4.13 -18.60 -1.95
C PRO A 781 4.92 -19.92 -1.94
N GLU A 782 4.29 -21.02 -1.51
CA GLU A 782 4.90 -22.35 -1.48
C GLU A 782 5.21 -22.88 -2.89
N GLU A 783 4.27 -22.74 -3.83
CA GLU A 783 4.50 -23.10 -5.22
C GLU A 783 5.58 -22.24 -5.86
N TYR A 784 5.58 -20.94 -5.56
CA TYR A 784 6.57 -20.00 -6.06
C TYR A 784 7.99 -20.42 -5.64
N ILE A 785 8.19 -20.76 -4.36
CA ILE A 785 9.47 -21.30 -3.85
C ILE A 785 9.79 -22.64 -4.51
N LYS A 786 8.83 -23.57 -4.58
CA LYS A 786 9.04 -24.91 -5.16
C LYS A 786 9.51 -24.84 -6.61
N ILE A 787 8.84 -24.04 -7.45
CA ILE A 787 9.18 -23.88 -8.86
C ILE A 787 10.53 -23.16 -9.00
N SER A 788 10.76 -22.11 -8.20
CA SER A 788 12.05 -21.40 -8.18
C SER A 788 13.21 -22.35 -7.85
N LEU A 789 13.08 -23.15 -6.79
CA LEU A 789 14.11 -24.11 -6.39
C LEU A 789 14.39 -25.15 -7.48
N ARG A 790 13.37 -25.60 -8.21
CA ARG A 790 13.56 -26.50 -9.35
C ARG A 790 14.31 -25.81 -10.47
N LEU A 791 13.91 -24.59 -10.84
CA LEU A 791 14.61 -23.79 -11.86
C LEU A 791 16.08 -23.56 -11.48
N ILE A 792 16.38 -23.41 -10.19
CA ILE A 792 17.74 -23.16 -9.68
C ILE A 792 18.61 -24.42 -9.67
N ARG A 793 18.05 -25.56 -9.25
CA ARG A 793 18.81 -26.80 -8.98
C ARG A 793 18.88 -27.77 -10.15
N ASP A 794 17.88 -27.76 -11.02
CA ASP A 794 17.76 -28.70 -12.13
C ASP A 794 18.21 -28.05 -13.44
N ASP A 795 19.53 -28.03 -13.65
CA ASP A 795 20.15 -27.44 -14.84
C ASP A 795 19.63 -28.07 -16.15
N PRO A 796 19.50 -29.42 -16.28
CA PRO A 796 18.89 -30.04 -17.46
C PRO A 796 17.46 -29.56 -17.73
N TRP A 797 16.61 -29.49 -16.71
CA TRP A 797 15.25 -29.00 -16.88
C TRP A 797 15.21 -27.52 -17.27
N ARG A 798 16.04 -26.66 -16.65
CA ARG A 798 16.13 -25.25 -17.04
C ARG A 798 16.57 -25.08 -18.50
N THR A 799 17.53 -25.89 -18.97
CA THR A 799 17.94 -25.92 -20.38
C THR A 799 16.82 -26.40 -21.30
N GLN A 800 16.03 -27.40 -20.88
CA GLN A 800 14.85 -27.85 -21.63
C GLN A 800 13.82 -26.72 -21.81
N ILE A 801 13.56 -25.94 -20.76
CA ILE A 801 12.68 -24.76 -20.84
C ILE A 801 13.24 -23.72 -21.82
N ALA A 802 14.55 -23.44 -21.77
CA ALA A 802 15.19 -22.51 -22.70
C ALA A 802 15.10 -22.99 -24.16
N LEU A 803 15.31 -24.28 -24.42
CA LEU A 803 15.13 -24.88 -25.75
C LEU A 803 13.69 -24.78 -26.25
N HIS A 804 12.71 -24.99 -25.38
CA HIS A 804 11.29 -24.81 -25.72
C HIS A 804 11.00 -23.36 -26.09
N LEU A 805 11.52 -22.39 -25.33
CA LEU A 805 11.42 -20.96 -25.66
C LEU A 805 12.05 -20.64 -27.03
N GLU A 806 13.21 -21.22 -27.36
CA GLU A 806 13.85 -21.03 -28.67
C GLU A 806 13.06 -21.65 -29.83
N SER A 807 12.34 -22.76 -29.61
CA SER A 807 11.52 -23.39 -30.65
C SER A 807 10.20 -22.66 -30.91
N MET A 808 9.79 -21.78 -30.01
CA MET A 808 8.52 -21.04 -30.11
C MET A 808 8.69 -19.76 -30.93
N ASP A 809 7.68 -19.50 -31.78
CA ASP A 809 7.53 -18.23 -32.48
C ASP A 809 6.91 -17.17 -31.55
N ILE A 810 7.70 -16.72 -30.57
CA ILE A 810 7.26 -15.73 -29.58
C ILE A 810 6.76 -14.45 -30.25
N ASP A 811 7.35 -14.06 -31.39
CA ASP A 811 6.98 -12.85 -32.13
C ASP A 811 5.51 -12.89 -32.58
N ASN A 812 5.04 -14.04 -33.06
CA ASN A 812 3.67 -14.20 -33.52
C ASN A 812 2.68 -14.69 -32.45
N VAL A 813 3.16 -15.11 -31.27
CA VAL A 813 2.29 -15.57 -30.16
C VAL A 813 2.07 -14.49 -29.10
N ILE A 814 3.08 -13.65 -28.84
CA ILE A 814 3.03 -12.61 -27.80
C ILE A 814 2.83 -11.22 -28.37
N PHE A 815 3.39 -10.94 -29.55
CA PHE A 815 3.40 -9.62 -30.18
C PHE A 815 2.52 -9.54 -31.43
N ASP A 816 1.48 -10.38 -31.50
CA ASP A 816 0.47 -10.29 -32.54
C ASP A 816 -0.49 -9.12 -32.28
N ASN A 817 -1.05 -8.56 -33.35
CA ASN A 817 -1.94 -7.41 -33.28
C ASN A 817 -3.41 -7.75 -33.53
N LYS A 818 -3.82 -9.04 -33.52
CA LYS A 818 -5.20 -9.42 -33.88
C LYS A 818 -6.25 -8.83 -32.94
N SER A 819 -5.86 -8.53 -31.69
CA SER A 819 -6.74 -7.89 -30.71
C SER A 819 -7.21 -6.50 -31.17
N SER A 820 -6.48 -5.79 -32.07
CA SER A 820 -6.90 -4.48 -32.59
C SER A 820 -8.18 -4.54 -33.42
N ILE A 821 -8.40 -5.65 -34.16
CA ILE A 821 -9.63 -5.90 -34.91
C ILE A 821 -10.83 -5.99 -33.94
N TRP A 822 -10.64 -6.70 -32.83
CA TRP A 822 -11.67 -6.87 -31.81
C TRP A 822 -11.92 -5.58 -31.02
N PHE A 823 -10.86 -4.83 -30.72
CA PHE A 823 -10.97 -3.50 -30.14
C PHE A 823 -11.86 -2.60 -30.99
N LYS A 824 -11.59 -2.51 -32.29
CA LYS A 824 -12.42 -1.74 -33.23
C LYS A 824 -13.88 -2.19 -33.21
N ARG A 825 -14.15 -3.49 -33.33
CA ARG A 825 -15.53 -4.03 -33.31
C ARG A 825 -16.27 -3.68 -32.02
N ALA A 826 -15.61 -3.86 -30.88
CA ALA A 826 -16.19 -3.50 -29.59
C ALA A 826 -16.46 -1.99 -29.49
N PHE A 827 -15.53 -1.17 -29.98
CA PHE A 827 -15.68 0.28 -30.02
C PHE A 827 -16.89 0.72 -30.86
N ASP A 828 -16.99 0.22 -32.11
CA ASP A 828 -18.11 0.49 -33.01
C ASP A 828 -19.44 0.05 -32.41
N TYR A 829 -19.47 -1.14 -31.79
CA TYR A 829 -20.66 -1.65 -31.11
C TYR A 829 -21.11 -0.74 -29.98
N ILE A 830 -20.19 -0.30 -29.12
CA ILE A 830 -20.52 0.59 -27.98
C ILE A 830 -21.04 1.93 -28.49
N VAL A 831 -20.37 2.53 -29.50
CA VAL A 831 -20.82 3.80 -30.10
C VAL A 831 -22.23 3.69 -30.66
N ALA A 832 -22.54 2.60 -31.37
CA ALA A 832 -23.86 2.38 -31.96
C ALA A 832 -24.95 2.04 -30.94
N ASN A 833 -24.60 1.48 -29.76
CA ASN A 833 -25.56 0.90 -28.81
C ASN A 833 -25.58 1.57 -27.44
N HIS A 834 -24.83 2.64 -27.21
CA HIS A 834 -24.60 3.19 -25.87
C HIS A 834 -25.90 3.46 -25.08
N GLU A 835 -26.89 4.13 -25.67
CA GLU A 835 -28.15 4.45 -24.98
C GLU A 835 -28.91 3.19 -24.54
N ARG A 836 -28.89 2.14 -25.38
CA ARG A 836 -29.47 0.84 -25.03
C ARG A 836 -28.69 0.18 -23.91
N LEU A 837 -27.36 0.12 -24.02
CA LEU A 837 -26.46 -0.49 -23.03
C LEU A 837 -26.55 0.18 -21.65
N LYS A 838 -26.75 1.50 -21.63
CA LYS A 838 -26.95 2.30 -20.42
C LYS A 838 -28.29 2.00 -19.75
N GLY A 839 -29.33 1.75 -20.55
CA GLY A 839 -30.67 1.37 -20.08
C GLY A 839 -30.79 -0.04 -19.51
N GLU A 840 -29.91 -0.98 -19.90
CA GLU A 840 -29.93 -2.37 -19.42
C GLU A 840 -29.72 -2.52 -17.92
N GLY A 841 -28.97 -1.61 -17.30
CA GLY A 841 -28.59 -1.70 -15.88
C GLY A 841 -27.60 -2.84 -15.58
N GLY A 842 -26.64 -2.58 -14.69
CA GLY A 842 -25.68 -3.57 -14.20
C GLY A 842 -24.35 -3.65 -15.00
N ASN A 843 -23.39 -4.38 -14.43
CA ASN A 843 -22.01 -4.48 -14.92
C ASN A 843 -21.73 -5.81 -15.65
N ARG A 844 -22.71 -6.36 -16.39
CA ARG A 844 -22.47 -7.57 -17.19
C ARG A 844 -21.35 -7.28 -18.20
N PRO A 845 -20.27 -8.07 -18.22
CA PRO A 845 -19.22 -7.91 -19.22
C PRO A 845 -19.77 -8.01 -20.64
N LEU A 846 -19.28 -7.14 -21.53
CA LEU A 846 -19.48 -7.27 -22.97
C LEU A 846 -18.47 -8.28 -23.51
N THR A 847 -18.92 -9.22 -24.33
CA THR A 847 -18.08 -10.29 -24.89
C THR A 847 -18.16 -10.31 -26.42
N VAL A 848 -17.34 -11.15 -27.06
CA VAL A 848 -17.38 -11.37 -28.51
C VAL A 848 -18.78 -11.74 -29.02
N GLU A 849 -19.63 -12.37 -28.22
CA GLU A 849 -21.00 -12.68 -28.66
C GLU A 849 -21.84 -11.41 -28.85
N ASP A 850 -21.51 -10.34 -28.12
CA ASP A 850 -22.19 -9.05 -28.23
C ASP A 850 -21.73 -8.24 -29.45
N PHE A 851 -20.43 -8.28 -29.79
CA PHE A 851 -19.80 -7.45 -30.83
C PHE A 851 -19.12 -8.25 -31.97
N GLY A 852 -19.50 -9.52 -32.10
CA GLY A 852 -18.87 -10.57 -32.91
C GLY A 852 -18.99 -10.41 -34.40
#